data_AF-A0A1I3TGS8-F1
#
_entry.id   AF-A0A1I3TGS8-F1
#
_cell.length_a   1.000
_cell.length_b   1.000
_cell.length_c   1.000
_cell.angle_alpha   90.00
_cell.angle_beta   90.00
_cell.angle_gamma   90.00
#
_symmetry.space_group_name_H-M   'P 1'
#
loop_
_entity.id
_entity.type
_entity.pdbx_description
1 polymer ?
#
loop_
_entity_poly.entity_id
_entity_poly.type
_entity_poly.pdbx_seq_one_letter_code
_entity_poly.pdbx_strand_id
1 'polypeptide(L)'
;MNRSEDDTDAEARRSSAAARAKRRRRVAVALLALVSASVATVWLQRRTIAQGFVDRELAARGVAARYTIEQLSPWRQRLTNVSIGDPRSPDLTADWIELRTALTPWRAELLVAKVGTVRVQGRIVNGALSLGSLDRLMPPPSGKPFSLPRLSVEVADAQLRLASGAGLVVLGLRGKGLLTDGFAGTVRAQSERLQFGSCDLVGLGAEVQVRIRKGAPSLTGPLAAQRLACGDVQALQPRGDVRVTLDAALAGWKGDARLGLASLTSAYGKLGQTDAQVDFAGDRTRTAGSLTLHGAGAATDAVRAGIVEASGRYAVGTVLAFDGRIGLRDAAISQAIQTQVNGYRKAIAGTPVEPLAAKFASAVEAAGRRFDGSATLGIATRGGGATVRVNAVDLTARSGARVRFAGEQGAVLDVPKGAVALAGQLSLGGGGMPELALDLLQRPGSDQLQGTGTLRPYAAGGARLALSNLYFTMRGGAGSASTVATLSGPVGNGRVDDLSMPLVARWNGPSVLVNPACETLGFARITASGMELRGHRQRLCPMGPAMLAWNGKHLTGGVRTGAIALAGSMGSNPLSLAADGARVDLARQTFDLSGVAVRMGAERPTRLDVGQLQGTFGKMLGGTFDTLGGQIGAVPLVLSQGKGSWQFAEGGLSLLGSFRLADAEASPRFEPLLAPAGRLTLNGSRIEAQADLIGTKRPVEVAKVSIIHDLGKGEGQALLDVPGLRFNTDGLQPIDLTPLTLGVIADVDGTVAGSGKIAWDSETVTSTGRFTATNVALAAAFGPVQGLTTELNFTDLLNVRTAPGQVAKVAEINPGVPVREGVFRYQLLDSRRVRVEGARWPFAGGELVLDPTTLDFNEAGKRRMTFQVKGVDAALFLKEMAFDNLDATGTFDGTLPMIFDETGGRIEGGELRARKGGHIAYVGEVSRENLGTWGNMAFQALKSLDYRNLAIRMNGPLAGEMITDIGFSGLSQGQGTKSNFLIRRLAKLPLVFNVRINAPFRQLLDSVQSWYDPRRLIERNLPALIEEQKRAQEAGPNALQSTVQPAESTTRP
;
A
#
# COMPACT_ATOMS: atom_id res chain seq x y z
N MET A 1 -66.46 -5.45 167.96
CA MET A 1 -67.23 -4.78 169.03
C MET A 1 -67.61 -3.40 168.50
N ASN A 2 -68.91 -3.16 168.27
CA ASN A 2 -69.60 -1.97 167.72
C ASN A 2 -69.13 -1.44 166.34
N ARG A 3 -69.99 -1.53 165.29
CA ARG A 3 -71.10 -0.61 164.90
C ARG A 3 -70.55 0.80 164.59
N SER A 4 -70.87 1.44 163.47
CA SER A 4 -71.98 1.32 162.51
C SER A 4 -71.72 2.29 161.35
N GLU A 5 -72.25 1.97 160.17
CA GLU A 5 -72.98 2.80 159.18
C GLU A 5 -72.49 4.26 158.94
N ASP A 6 -72.40 4.79 157.71
CA ASP A 6 -73.29 4.57 156.57
C ASP A 6 -72.67 5.14 155.27
N ASP A 7 -73.13 4.58 154.16
CA ASP A 7 -72.88 4.97 152.77
C ASP A 7 -73.36 6.40 152.46
N THR A 8 -72.68 7.10 151.55
CA THR A 8 -73.27 7.62 150.28
C THR A 8 -72.34 8.59 149.52
N ASP A 9 -72.37 8.40 148.19
CA ASP A 9 -72.13 9.38 147.12
C ASP A 9 -70.72 9.68 146.60
N ALA A 10 -70.40 8.86 145.60
CA ALA A 10 -69.41 9.01 144.57
C ALA A 10 -69.69 10.18 143.60
N GLU A 11 -69.05 11.34 143.77
CA GLU A 11 -68.71 12.25 142.66
C GLU A 11 -67.71 13.35 143.04
N ALA A 12 -66.41 13.03 143.10
CA ALA A 12 -65.36 14.05 143.05
C ALA A 12 -64.16 13.54 142.25
N ARG A 13 -64.43 13.24 140.98
CA ARG A 13 -63.45 12.97 139.93
C ARG A 13 -62.45 14.12 139.82
N ARG A 14 -61.16 13.75 139.77
CA ARG A 14 -60.20 14.17 138.73
C ARG A 14 -60.08 15.69 138.51
N SER A 15 -59.27 16.41 139.30
CA SER A 15 -59.00 17.84 138.99
C SER A 15 -57.63 18.44 139.39
N SER A 16 -56.54 17.66 139.52
CA SER A 16 -55.21 18.26 139.79
C SER A 16 -54.12 17.98 138.73
N ALA A 17 -54.48 17.37 137.59
CA ALA A 17 -53.58 17.15 136.44
C ALA A 17 -53.77 18.15 135.27
N ALA A 18 -54.51 19.25 135.46
CA ALA A 18 -54.95 20.17 134.39
C ALA A 18 -54.25 21.54 134.33
N ALA A 19 -53.25 21.83 135.17
CA ALA A 19 -52.60 23.16 135.21
C ALA A 19 -51.29 23.27 134.39
N ARG A 20 -50.57 22.17 134.13
CA ARG A 20 -49.29 22.19 133.37
C ARG A 20 -49.48 21.99 131.85
N ALA A 21 -50.62 21.43 131.44
CA ALA A 21 -51.01 21.29 130.03
C ALA A 21 -51.51 22.59 129.39
N LYS A 22 -52.05 23.55 130.18
CA LYS A 22 -52.63 24.82 129.66
C LYS A 22 -51.56 25.84 129.22
N ARG A 23 -50.37 25.85 129.86
CA ARG A 23 -49.24 26.73 129.48
C ARG A 23 -48.44 26.18 128.29
N ARG A 24 -48.24 24.84 128.21
CA ARG A 24 -47.73 24.18 126.99
C ARG A 24 -48.71 24.28 125.82
N ARG A 25 -50.03 24.27 126.06
CA ARG A 25 -51.05 24.51 125.03
C ARG A 25 -51.11 25.97 124.57
N ARG A 26 -50.85 26.96 125.44
CA ARG A 26 -50.74 28.38 125.02
C ARG A 26 -49.42 28.70 124.30
N VAL A 27 -48.30 28.12 124.72
CA VAL A 27 -47.04 28.21 123.97
C VAL A 27 -47.13 27.44 122.67
N ALA A 28 -47.76 26.26 122.65
CA ALA A 28 -48.01 25.51 121.43
C ALA A 28 -49.01 26.22 120.52
N VAL A 29 -50.07 26.87 121.02
CA VAL A 29 -51.01 27.66 120.19
C VAL A 29 -50.38 28.98 119.73
N ALA A 30 -49.53 29.63 120.52
CA ALA A 30 -48.77 30.80 120.09
C ALA A 30 -47.69 30.43 119.07
N LEU A 31 -46.97 29.31 119.25
CA LEU A 31 -46.07 28.74 118.24
C LEU A 31 -46.85 28.25 117.03
N LEU A 32 -48.01 27.64 117.19
CA LEU A 32 -48.84 27.20 116.07
C LEU A 32 -49.41 28.40 115.34
N ALA A 33 -49.82 29.48 116.02
CA ALA A 33 -50.28 30.71 115.40
C ALA A 33 -49.14 31.49 114.75
N LEU A 34 -47.94 31.48 115.35
CA LEU A 34 -46.75 32.13 114.79
C LEU A 34 -46.18 31.31 113.63
N VAL A 35 -46.19 29.98 113.70
CA VAL A 35 -45.87 29.07 112.58
C VAL A 35 -46.95 29.16 111.51
N SER A 36 -48.23 29.23 111.86
CA SER A 36 -49.33 29.39 110.90
C SER A 36 -49.29 30.76 110.24
N ALA A 37 -48.96 31.83 110.99
CA ALA A 37 -48.74 33.16 110.44
C ALA A 37 -47.47 33.18 109.58
N SER A 38 -46.38 32.56 109.99
CA SER A 38 -45.15 32.41 109.19
C SER A 38 -45.41 31.63 107.91
N VAL A 39 -46.13 30.50 108.00
CA VAL A 39 -46.53 29.66 106.86
C VAL A 39 -47.52 30.42 105.98
N ALA A 40 -48.47 31.18 106.54
CA ALA A 40 -49.40 32.00 105.77
C ALA A 40 -48.70 33.18 105.09
N THR A 41 -47.73 33.84 105.74
CA THR A 41 -46.91 34.92 105.15
C THR A 41 -45.98 34.37 104.08
N VAL A 42 -45.30 33.24 104.32
CA VAL A 42 -44.51 32.51 103.32
C VAL A 42 -45.38 32.02 102.17
N TRP A 43 -46.62 31.63 102.43
CA TRP A 43 -47.59 31.19 101.42
C TRP A 43 -48.19 32.36 100.63
N LEU A 44 -48.43 33.53 101.24
CA LEU A 44 -48.89 34.75 100.55
C LEU A 44 -47.75 35.39 99.74
N GLN A 45 -46.53 35.37 100.26
CA GLN A 45 -45.31 35.78 99.55
C GLN A 45 -44.71 34.67 98.67
N ARG A 46 -45.39 33.53 98.49
CA ARG A 46 -44.86 32.35 97.77
C ARG A 46 -44.37 32.68 96.36
N ARG A 47 -45.02 33.61 95.67
CA ARG A 47 -44.62 34.06 94.32
C ARG A 47 -43.31 34.84 94.38
N THR A 48 -43.18 35.78 95.31
CA THR A 48 -41.97 36.60 95.51
C THR A 48 -40.77 35.78 96.01
N ILE A 49 -41.01 34.84 96.93
CA ILE A 49 -39.97 33.94 97.47
C ILE A 49 -39.48 32.96 96.40
N ALA A 50 -40.40 32.38 95.62
CA ALA A 50 -40.04 31.48 94.55
C ALA A 50 -39.34 32.20 93.40
N GLN A 51 -39.78 33.40 93.04
CA GLN A 51 -39.09 34.23 92.05
C GLN A 51 -37.67 34.57 92.54
N GLY A 52 -37.50 34.99 93.81
CA GLY A 52 -36.17 35.20 94.38
C GLY A 52 -35.31 33.94 94.53
N PHE A 53 -35.89 32.75 94.69
CA PHE A 53 -35.17 31.47 94.67
C PHE A 53 -34.71 31.10 93.26
N VAL A 54 -35.61 31.17 92.28
CA VAL A 54 -35.30 30.88 90.86
C VAL A 54 -34.28 31.90 90.33
N ASP A 55 -34.43 33.19 90.64
CA ASP A 55 -33.48 34.24 90.24
C ASP A 55 -32.11 34.02 90.89
N ARG A 56 -32.05 33.59 92.16
CA ARG A 56 -30.78 33.22 92.82
C ARG A 56 -30.13 31.98 92.21
N GLU A 57 -30.90 30.94 91.90
CA GLU A 57 -30.37 29.70 91.32
C GLU A 57 -29.89 29.93 89.87
N LEU A 58 -30.63 30.72 89.09
CA LEU A 58 -30.22 31.14 87.74
C LEU A 58 -28.97 32.05 87.80
N ALA A 59 -28.91 33.00 88.74
CA ALA A 59 -27.74 33.84 88.95
C ALA A 59 -26.51 33.04 89.43
N ALA A 60 -26.69 32.04 90.30
CA ALA A 60 -25.63 31.14 90.76
C ALA A 60 -25.02 30.32 89.61
N ARG A 61 -25.84 29.98 88.60
CA ARG A 61 -25.42 29.32 87.36
C ARG A 61 -25.02 30.32 86.26
N GLY A 62 -25.04 31.62 86.55
CA GLY A 62 -24.69 32.70 85.62
C GLY A 62 -25.61 32.83 84.42
N VAL A 63 -26.88 32.43 84.53
CA VAL A 63 -27.87 32.46 83.45
C VAL A 63 -28.77 33.69 83.61
N ALA A 64 -28.72 34.63 82.66
CA ALA A 64 -29.65 35.75 82.61
C ALA A 64 -31.02 35.27 82.08
N ALA A 65 -32.10 35.60 82.77
CA ALA A 65 -33.46 35.24 82.35
C ALA A 65 -34.49 36.31 82.71
N ARG A 66 -35.53 36.46 81.89
CA ARG A 66 -36.74 37.26 82.13
C ARG A 66 -37.95 36.36 81.90
N TYR A 67 -38.90 36.35 82.83
CA TYR A 67 -40.10 35.53 82.74
C TYR A 67 -41.18 36.06 83.68
N THR A 68 -42.43 35.75 83.39
CA THR A 68 -43.57 36.00 84.28
C THR A 68 -44.11 34.68 84.80
N ILE A 69 -44.26 34.54 86.12
CA ILE A 69 -44.83 33.33 86.72
C ILE A 69 -46.36 33.45 86.71
N GLU A 70 -47.03 32.73 85.80
CA GLU A 70 -48.49 32.68 85.75
C GLU A 70 -49.05 31.75 86.85
N GLN A 71 -48.46 30.55 86.96
CA GLN A 71 -48.86 29.54 87.94
C GLN A 71 -47.64 28.84 88.53
N LEU A 72 -47.57 28.73 89.86
CA LEU A 72 -46.49 28.02 90.55
C LEU A 72 -47.05 27.17 91.68
N SER A 73 -46.86 25.86 91.55
CA SER A 73 -47.20 24.84 92.55
C SER A 73 -46.08 23.79 92.62
N PRO A 74 -46.01 22.96 93.68
CA PRO A 74 -44.95 21.94 93.81
C PRO A 74 -44.90 20.94 92.64
N TRP A 75 -46.00 20.77 91.92
CA TRP A 75 -46.18 19.76 90.85
C TRP A 75 -46.35 20.38 89.45
N ARG A 76 -46.60 21.69 89.35
CA ARG A 76 -46.87 22.40 88.10
C ARG A 76 -46.31 23.82 88.15
N GLN A 77 -45.47 24.16 87.17
CA GLN A 77 -44.87 25.48 87.00
C GLN A 77 -45.18 25.98 85.58
N ARG A 78 -45.87 27.12 85.46
CA ARG A 78 -46.20 27.77 84.18
C ARG A 78 -45.58 29.16 84.13
N LEU A 79 -44.67 29.34 83.18
CA LEU A 79 -43.94 30.57 82.91
C LEU A 79 -44.43 31.16 81.59
N THR A 80 -44.62 32.46 81.51
CA THR A 80 -44.98 33.19 80.28
C THR A 80 -43.95 34.28 79.97
N ASN A 81 -43.87 34.71 78.71
CA ASN A 81 -42.92 35.72 78.23
C ASN A 81 -41.47 35.40 78.63
N VAL A 82 -41.07 34.14 78.44
CA VAL A 82 -39.76 33.64 78.85
C VAL A 82 -38.70 34.10 77.84
N SER A 83 -37.61 34.66 78.34
CA SER A 83 -36.40 35.01 77.57
C SER A 83 -35.18 34.63 78.40
N ILE A 84 -34.29 33.80 77.88
CA ILE A 84 -33.08 33.29 78.56
C ILE A 84 -31.86 33.64 77.70
N GLY A 85 -30.80 34.19 78.30
CA GLY A 85 -29.56 34.62 77.63
C GLY A 85 -29.41 36.14 77.54
N ASP A 86 -28.59 36.59 76.57
CA ASP A 86 -28.35 38.03 76.31
C ASP A 86 -29.67 38.73 75.89
N PRO A 87 -30.11 39.81 76.58
CA PRO A 87 -31.32 40.55 76.21
C PRO A 87 -31.37 41.06 74.77
N ARG A 88 -30.22 41.29 74.12
CA ARG A 88 -30.14 41.75 72.72
C ARG A 88 -30.14 40.60 71.71
N SER A 89 -29.78 39.40 72.14
CA SER A 89 -29.77 38.17 71.32
C SER A 89 -30.09 36.96 72.21
N PRO A 90 -31.34 36.77 72.62
CA PRO A 90 -31.70 35.74 73.58
C PRO A 90 -31.42 34.34 73.03
N ASP A 91 -30.89 33.46 73.86
CA ASP A 91 -30.60 32.05 73.55
C ASP A 91 -31.90 31.24 73.48
N LEU A 92 -32.92 31.60 74.26
CA LEU A 92 -34.26 31.03 74.19
C LEU A 92 -35.31 32.11 74.43
N THR A 93 -36.37 32.12 73.61
CA THR A 93 -37.61 32.86 73.86
C THR A 93 -38.80 31.92 73.78
N ALA A 94 -39.77 32.08 74.66
CA ALA A 94 -41.01 31.31 74.63
C ALA A 94 -42.21 32.16 75.08
N ASP A 95 -43.34 32.02 74.40
CA ASP A 95 -44.61 32.61 74.82
C ASP A 95 -45.07 32.04 76.18
N TRP A 96 -44.99 30.72 76.35
CA TRP A 96 -45.20 30.01 77.60
C TRP A 96 -44.50 28.65 77.66
N ILE A 97 -44.10 28.26 78.88
CA ILE A 97 -43.50 26.96 79.23
C ILE A 97 -44.25 26.42 80.45
N GLU A 98 -44.80 25.21 80.35
CA GLU A 98 -45.40 24.48 81.48
C GLU A 98 -44.58 23.22 81.78
N LEU A 99 -44.06 23.14 83.00
CA LEU A 99 -43.36 21.98 83.54
C LEU A 99 -44.24 21.30 84.57
N ARG A 100 -44.24 19.96 84.59
CA ARG A 100 -44.86 19.16 85.65
C ARG A 100 -43.85 18.22 86.27
N THR A 101 -43.70 18.33 87.57
CA THR A 101 -42.68 17.62 88.35
C THR A 101 -43.35 16.66 89.34
N ALA A 102 -42.79 15.45 89.45
CA ALA A 102 -43.06 14.56 90.57
C ALA A 102 -42.03 14.82 91.67
N LEU A 103 -42.51 14.98 92.90
CA LEU A 103 -41.67 15.18 94.08
C LEU A 103 -41.68 13.90 94.91
N THR A 104 -40.50 13.31 95.10
CA THR A 104 -40.25 12.29 96.12
C THR A 104 -39.41 12.91 97.24
N PRO A 105 -39.37 12.35 98.47
CA PRO A 105 -38.66 12.98 99.60
C PRO A 105 -37.18 13.26 99.35
N TRP A 106 -36.58 12.61 98.34
CA TRP A 106 -35.15 12.66 98.05
C TRP A 106 -34.83 13.11 96.60
N ARG A 107 -35.83 13.24 95.70
CA ARG A 107 -35.63 13.61 94.28
C ARG A 107 -36.85 14.31 93.66
N ALA A 108 -36.60 15.27 92.77
CA ALA A 108 -37.61 15.83 91.87
C ALA A 108 -37.37 15.31 90.44
N GLU A 109 -38.41 14.78 89.79
CA GLU A 109 -38.33 14.26 88.42
C GLU A 109 -39.30 15.02 87.51
N LEU A 110 -38.83 15.45 86.34
CA LEU A 110 -39.66 16.14 85.35
C LEU A 110 -40.42 15.10 84.50
N LEU A 111 -41.76 15.10 84.59
CA LEU A 111 -42.61 14.12 83.91
C LEU A 111 -43.24 14.65 82.62
N VAL A 112 -43.63 15.93 82.60
CA VAL A 112 -44.27 16.56 81.44
C VAL A 112 -43.64 17.93 81.19
N ALA A 113 -43.30 18.19 79.92
CA ALA A 113 -42.91 19.51 79.44
C ALA A 113 -43.83 19.91 78.29
N LYS A 114 -44.61 20.97 78.48
CA LYS A 114 -45.44 21.56 77.43
C LYS A 114 -44.91 22.95 77.09
N VAL A 115 -44.78 23.24 75.80
CA VAL A 115 -44.30 24.53 75.32
C VAL A 115 -45.16 25.03 74.17
N GLY A 116 -45.43 26.34 74.16
CA GLY A 116 -46.15 27.01 73.09
C GLY A 116 -45.26 27.25 71.88
N THR A 117 -45.08 28.53 71.55
CA THR A 117 -44.16 29.04 70.53
C THR A 117 -42.79 29.31 71.15
N VAL A 118 -41.78 28.49 70.80
CA VAL A 118 -40.42 28.60 71.32
C VAL A 118 -39.45 28.92 70.20
N ARG A 119 -38.54 29.87 70.40
CA ARG A 119 -37.38 30.07 69.52
C ARG A 119 -36.10 29.88 70.32
N VAL A 120 -35.21 29.04 69.82
CA VAL A 120 -33.93 28.70 70.45
C VAL A 120 -32.80 29.02 69.49
N GLN A 121 -31.72 29.60 69.99
CA GLN A 121 -30.46 29.74 69.28
C GLN A 121 -29.49 28.68 69.77
N GLY A 122 -28.87 27.96 68.84
CA GLY A 122 -27.88 26.94 69.13
C GLY A 122 -26.68 27.08 68.23
N ARG A 123 -25.54 26.57 68.70
CA ARG A 123 -24.30 26.45 67.92
C ARG A 123 -23.69 25.07 68.09
N ILE A 124 -23.09 24.53 67.03
CA ILE A 124 -22.28 23.31 67.13
C ILE A 124 -20.81 23.74 67.27
N VAL A 125 -20.18 23.38 68.39
CA VAL A 125 -18.76 23.66 68.67
C VAL A 125 -18.07 22.32 68.95
N ASN A 126 -17.00 21.99 68.21
CA ASN A 126 -16.25 20.73 68.35
C ASN A 126 -17.12 19.46 68.31
N GLY A 127 -18.17 19.46 67.48
CA GLY A 127 -19.11 18.34 67.34
C GLY A 127 -20.13 18.21 68.48
N ALA A 128 -20.14 19.12 69.46
CA ALA A 128 -21.13 19.18 70.53
C ALA A 128 -22.12 20.33 70.30
N LEU A 129 -23.40 20.09 70.62
CA LEU A 129 -24.43 21.13 70.63
C LEU A 129 -24.24 22.02 71.86
N SER A 130 -24.15 23.33 71.64
CA SER A 130 -24.20 24.36 72.67
C SER A 130 -25.44 25.23 72.44
N LEU A 131 -26.28 25.33 73.46
CA LEU A 131 -27.49 26.14 73.50
C LEU A 131 -27.27 27.45 74.27
N GLY A 132 -26.01 27.91 74.33
CA GLY A 132 -25.62 29.13 75.01
C GLY A 132 -25.82 29.03 76.52
N SER A 133 -26.60 29.93 77.09
CA SER A 133 -26.88 29.98 78.53
C SER A 133 -27.66 28.75 79.03
N LEU A 134 -28.38 28.06 78.16
CA LEU A 134 -29.13 26.84 78.51
C LEU A 134 -28.22 25.65 78.87
N ASP A 135 -26.97 25.63 78.39
CA ASP A 135 -26.03 24.53 78.67
C ASP A 135 -25.76 24.37 80.17
N ARG A 136 -25.80 25.48 80.91
CA ARG A 136 -25.58 25.52 82.37
C ARG A 136 -26.78 25.02 83.18
N LEU A 137 -27.92 24.82 82.52
CA LEU A 137 -29.13 24.26 83.11
C LEU A 137 -29.25 22.75 82.89
N MET A 138 -28.37 22.15 82.08
CA MET A 138 -28.34 20.70 81.83
C MET A 138 -27.64 19.93 82.97
N PRO A 139 -28.04 18.67 83.25
CA PRO A 139 -27.37 17.83 84.24
C PRO A 139 -25.95 17.44 83.79
N PRO A 140 -25.01 17.16 84.73
CA PRO A 140 -23.66 16.74 84.39
C PRO A 140 -23.63 15.39 83.65
N PRO A 141 -22.62 15.14 82.79
CA PRO A 141 -22.50 13.90 82.03
C PRO A 141 -22.43 12.66 82.94
N SER A 142 -23.25 11.63 82.66
CA SER A 142 -23.37 10.45 83.53
C SER A 142 -22.54 9.22 83.12
N GLY A 143 -21.84 9.28 81.98
CA GLY A 143 -21.02 8.17 81.44
C GLY A 143 -21.78 6.94 80.94
N LYS A 144 -23.11 6.90 81.09
CA LYS A 144 -23.97 5.80 80.60
C LYS A 144 -24.27 5.95 79.10
N PRO A 145 -24.58 4.84 78.39
CA PRO A 145 -25.10 4.89 77.02
C PRO A 145 -26.31 5.82 76.92
N PHE A 146 -26.41 6.56 75.82
CA PHE A 146 -27.52 7.48 75.59
C PHE A 146 -28.84 6.70 75.59
N SER A 147 -29.84 7.25 76.28
CA SER A 147 -31.22 6.77 76.23
C SER A 147 -32.16 7.96 76.34
N LEU A 148 -33.26 7.94 75.60
CA LEU A 148 -34.27 9.00 75.69
C LEU A 148 -34.88 9.05 77.10
N PRO A 149 -35.02 10.25 77.71
CA PRO A 149 -35.59 10.38 79.04
C PRO A 149 -37.07 10.02 79.04
N ARG A 150 -37.59 9.54 80.17
CA ARG A 150 -39.03 9.27 80.37
C ARG A 150 -39.81 10.57 80.57
N LEU A 151 -39.85 11.39 79.53
CA LEU A 151 -40.47 12.72 79.53
C LEU A 151 -41.59 12.78 78.48
N SER A 152 -42.79 13.19 78.88
CA SER A 152 -43.87 13.52 77.95
C SER A 152 -43.70 14.95 77.47
N VAL A 153 -43.47 15.14 76.18
CA VAL A 153 -43.25 16.46 75.59
C VAL A 153 -44.44 16.82 74.70
N GLU A 154 -44.92 18.06 74.80
CA GLU A 154 -45.88 18.66 73.86
C GLU A 154 -45.31 19.99 73.37
N VAL A 155 -45.06 20.07 72.06
CA VAL A 155 -44.50 21.25 71.38
C VAL A 155 -45.52 21.73 70.36
N ALA A 156 -46.09 22.92 70.58
CA ALA A 156 -47.02 23.52 69.63
C ALA A 156 -46.28 24.04 68.38
N ASP A 157 -45.21 24.80 68.59
CA ASP A 157 -44.29 25.27 67.55
C ASP A 157 -42.92 25.63 68.17
N ALA A 158 -41.86 24.91 67.83
CA ALA A 158 -40.51 25.25 68.26
C ALA A 158 -39.59 25.47 67.07
N GLN A 159 -38.86 26.58 67.07
CA GLN A 159 -37.87 26.91 66.05
C GLN A 159 -36.47 26.96 66.67
N LEU A 160 -35.57 26.09 66.23
CA LEU A 160 -34.16 26.10 66.60
C LEU A 160 -33.34 26.65 65.44
N ARG A 161 -32.68 27.79 65.64
CA ARG A 161 -31.69 28.34 64.71
C ARG A 161 -30.31 27.84 65.12
N LEU A 162 -29.76 26.92 64.33
CA LEU A 162 -28.53 26.19 64.63
C LEU A 162 -27.39 26.66 63.73
N ALA A 163 -26.45 27.42 64.28
CA ALA A 163 -25.21 27.77 63.60
C ALA A 163 -24.20 26.62 63.75
N SER A 164 -23.68 26.12 62.65
CA SER A 164 -22.65 25.07 62.67
C SER A 164 -21.42 25.52 61.89
N GLY A 165 -20.32 24.78 62.03
CA GLY A 165 -19.15 24.95 61.15
C GLY A 165 -19.49 24.76 59.67
N ALA A 166 -20.64 24.15 59.36
CA ALA A 166 -21.12 24.00 57.99
C ALA A 166 -22.03 25.14 57.50
N GLY A 167 -22.52 26.02 58.38
CA GLY A 167 -23.50 27.04 58.02
C GLY A 167 -24.75 26.99 58.91
N LEU A 168 -25.75 27.78 58.55
CA LEU A 168 -26.97 27.98 59.34
C LEU A 168 -28.07 27.00 58.95
N VAL A 169 -28.63 26.28 59.92
CA VAL A 169 -29.82 25.42 59.75
C VAL A 169 -30.94 25.93 60.65
N VAL A 170 -32.13 26.10 60.10
CA VAL A 170 -33.35 26.41 60.85
C VAL A 170 -34.18 25.14 60.96
N LEU A 171 -34.41 24.67 62.18
CA LEU A 171 -35.22 23.50 62.49
C LEU A 171 -36.54 23.92 63.13
N GLY A 172 -37.67 23.59 62.51
CA GLY A 172 -39.00 23.70 63.11
C GLY A 172 -39.43 22.35 63.68
N LEU A 173 -40.02 22.30 64.87
CA LEU A 173 -40.51 21.10 65.53
C LEU A 173 -41.92 21.32 66.07
N ARG A 174 -42.83 20.40 65.75
CA ARG A 174 -44.17 20.33 66.33
C ARG A 174 -44.49 18.87 66.64
N GLY A 175 -45.00 18.56 67.81
CA GLY A 175 -45.30 17.17 68.16
C GLY A 175 -45.73 16.97 69.60
N LYS A 176 -46.24 15.78 69.91
CA LYS A 176 -46.63 15.41 71.27
C LYS A 176 -46.42 13.93 71.55
N GLY A 177 -46.17 13.60 72.82
CA GLY A 177 -46.16 12.24 73.35
C GLY A 177 -44.96 11.94 74.23
N LEU A 178 -44.82 10.68 74.64
CA LEU A 178 -43.75 10.21 75.51
C LEU A 178 -42.48 9.89 74.71
N LEU A 179 -41.35 10.50 75.09
CA LEU A 179 -40.07 10.31 74.37
C LEU A 179 -39.51 8.89 74.44
N THR A 180 -39.96 8.05 75.38
CA THR A 180 -39.56 6.64 75.43
C THR A 180 -40.49 5.74 74.63
N ASP A 181 -41.77 6.06 74.47
CA ASP A 181 -42.69 5.26 73.67
C ASP A 181 -43.99 6.03 73.36
N GLY A 182 -44.17 6.47 72.10
CA GLY A 182 -45.41 7.11 71.64
C GLY A 182 -45.31 8.59 71.25
N PHE A 183 -44.11 9.18 71.16
CA PHE A 183 -43.95 10.53 70.60
C PHE A 183 -44.24 10.53 69.08
N ALA A 184 -45.03 11.50 68.62
CA ALA A 184 -45.29 11.74 67.21
C ALA A 184 -45.26 13.24 66.89
N GLY A 185 -44.54 13.62 65.84
CA GLY A 185 -44.40 15.00 65.42
C GLY A 185 -43.87 15.16 64.00
N THR A 186 -43.65 16.42 63.61
CA THR A 186 -43.05 16.82 62.34
C THR A 186 -41.88 17.74 62.63
N VAL A 187 -40.76 17.49 61.96
CA VAL A 187 -39.58 18.34 61.93
C VAL A 187 -39.45 18.94 60.54
N ARG A 188 -39.35 20.26 60.45
CA ARG A 188 -38.98 20.98 59.23
C ARG A 188 -37.53 21.41 59.34
N ALA A 189 -36.73 21.23 58.30
CA ALA A 189 -35.36 21.72 58.25
C ALA A 189 -35.17 22.58 57.00
N GLN A 190 -34.58 23.76 57.16
CA GLN A 190 -34.30 24.69 56.06
C GLN A 190 -32.89 25.26 56.19
N SER A 191 -32.18 25.37 55.08
CA SER A 191 -30.89 26.05 55.00
C SER A 191 -30.64 26.63 53.61
N GLU A 192 -30.10 27.85 53.55
CA GLU A 192 -29.70 28.48 52.29
C GLU A 192 -28.45 27.82 51.71
N ARG A 193 -27.45 27.55 52.54
CA ARG A 193 -26.16 26.96 52.14
C ARG A 193 -25.51 26.23 53.32
N LEU A 194 -25.09 25.00 53.09
CA LEU A 194 -24.31 24.18 54.01
C LEU A 194 -23.02 23.69 53.34
N GLN A 195 -21.89 23.85 54.01
CA GLN A 195 -20.56 23.47 53.56
C GLN A 195 -19.96 22.43 54.52
N PHE A 196 -19.78 21.20 54.07
CA PHE A 196 -19.24 20.13 54.91
C PHE A 196 -18.16 19.36 54.15
N GLY A 197 -16.93 19.39 54.66
CA GLY A 197 -15.77 18.88 53.94
C GLY A 197 -15.60 19.57 52.58
N SER A 198 -15.57 18.79 51.49
CA SER A 198 -15.53 19.29 50.11
C SER A 198 -16.90 19.49 49.48
N CYS A 199 -17.99 19.36 50.25
CA CYS A 199 -19.36 19.42 49.77
C CYS A 199 -20.04 20.75 50.08
N ASP A 200 -20.80 21.26 49.11
CA ASP A 200 -21.58 22.48 49.12
C ASP A 200 -23.04 22.16 48.76
N LEU A 201 -23.93 22.26 49.73
CA LEU A 201 -25.37 22.01 49.59
C LEU A 201 -26.12 23.33 49.63
N VAL A 202 -26.93 23.63 48.61
CA VAL A 202 -27.67 24.89 48.49
C VAL A 202 -29.17 24.65 48.47
N GLY A 203 -29.89 25.47 49.25
CA GLY A 203 -31.36 25.49 49.30
C GLY A 203 -31.96 24.21 49.86
N LEU A 204 -31.42 23.68 50.97
CA LEU A 204 -31.97 22.51 51.65
C LEU A 204 -33.36 22.83 52.21
N GLY A 205 -34.33 21.98 51.90
CA GLY A 205 -35.65 21.94 52.53
C GLY A 205 -36.03 20.50 52.83
N ALA A 206 -36.51 20.23 54.05
CA ALA A 206 -37.02 18.93 54.44
C ALA A 206 -38.23 19.08 55.38
N GLU A 207 -39.22 18.22 55.23
CA GLU A 207 -40.35 18.08 56.15
C GLU A 207 -40.53 16.61 56.50
N VAL A 208 -40.16 16.24 57.72
CA VAL A 208 -39.98 14.85 58.12
C VAL A 208 -40.86 14.54 59.31
N GLN A 209 -41.65 13.48 59.22
CA GLN A 209 -42.39 12.93 60.36
C GLN A 209 -41.42 12.21 61.29
N VAL A 210 -41.50 12.52 62.58
CA VAL A 210 -40.74 11.86 63.64
C VAL A 210 -41.70 11.04 64.48
N ARG A 211 -41.44 9.74 64.62
CA ARG A 211 -42.14 8.88 65.58
C ARG A 211 -41.13 8.18 66.47
N ILE A 212 -41.40 8.06 67.76
CA ILE A 212 -40.54 7.32 68.69
C ILE A 212 -41.33 6.16 69.27
N ARG A 213 -40.81 4.94 69.11
CA ARG A 213 -41.40 3.72 69.67
C ARG A 213 -40.33 2.92 70.39
N LYS A 214 -40.60 2.48 71.62
CA LYS A 214 -39.64 1.71 72.44
C LYS A 214 -38.22 2.31 72.47
N GLY A 215 -38.13 3.63 72.55
CA GLY A 215 -36.89 4.39 72.57
C GLY A 215 -36.21 4.60 71.23
N ALA A 216 -36.72 4.01 70.13
CA ALA A 216 -36.16 4.08 68.79
C ALA A 216 -36.91 5.13 67.92
N PRO A 217 -36.26 6.23 67.52
CA PRO A 217 -36.84 7.19 66.58
C PRO A 217 -36.88 6.68 65.14
N SER A 218 -37.98 6.92 64.45
CA SER A 218 -38.13 6.77 63.01
C SER A 218 -38.45 8.13 62.38
N LEU A 219 -37.75 8.44 61.30
CA LEU A 219 -37.87 9.64 60.49
C LEU A 219 -38.43 9.24 59.12
N THR A 220 -39.48 9.90 58.65
CA THR A 220 -40.07 9.63 57.32
C THR A 220 -40.55 10.91 56.66
N GLY A 221 -40.00 11.25 55.50
CA GLY A 221 -40.48 12.38 54.72
C GLY A 221 -39.56 12.79 53.58
N PRO A 222 -40.02 13.74 52.75
CA PRO A 222 -39.24 14.27 51.65
C PRO A 222 -38.13 15.20 52.13
N LEU A 223 -37.01 15.16 51.42
CA LEU A 223 -35.94 16.14 51.43
C LEU A 223 -35.64 16.61 50.01
N ALA A 224 -35.30 17.87 49.85
CA ALA A 224 -34.91 18.46 48.58
C ALA A 224 -33.83 19.51 48.77
N ALA A 225 -33.00 19.69 47.76
CA ALA A 225 -32.10 20.83 47.67
C ALA A 225 -32.03 21.33 46.22
N GLN A 226 -31.55 22.55 46.02
CA GLN A 226 -31.38 23.12 44.68
C GLN A 226 -30.13 22.57 44.00
N ARG A 227 -29.05 22.40 44.77
CA ARG A 227 -27.76 21.92 44.28
C ARG A 227 -26.97 21.25 45.39
N LEU A 228 -26.27 20.17 45.06
CA LEU A 228 -25.23 19.56 45.88
C LEU A 228 -23.96 19.45 45.04
N ALA A 229 -22.85 20.03 45.47
CA ALA A 229 -21.56 19.93 44.78
C ALA A 229 -20.48 19.43 45.73
N CYS A 230 -19.86 18.29 45.44
CA CYS A 230 -18.81 17.65 46.23
C CYS A 230 -17.58 17.40 45.34
N GLY A 231 -16.53 18.24 45.46
CA GLY A 231 -15.39 18.18 44.53
C GLY A 231 -15.83 18.36 43.08
N ASP A 232 -15.49 17.41 42.20
CA ASP A 232 -15.88 17.43 40.78
C ASP A 232 -17.34 16.98 40.54
N VAL A 233 -18.02 16.45 41.57
CA VAL A 233 -19.38 15.94 41.45
C VAL A 233 -20.38 17.06 41.73
N GLN A 234 -21.30 17.31 40.81
CA GLN A 234 -22.37 18.29 40.97
C GLN A 234 -23.72 17.69 40.60
N ALA A 235 -24.64 17.65 41.56
CA ALA A 235 -26.02 17.22 41.41
C ALA A 235 -26.95 18.44 41.45
N LEU A 236 -27.86 18.55 40.47
CA LEU A 236 -28.89 19.57 40.39
C LEU A 236 -30.24 19.01 40.81
N GLN A 237 -30.97 19.80 41.60
CA GLN A 237 -32.29 19.48 42.14
C GLN A 237 -32.35 18.09 42.80
N PRO A 238 -31.41 17.71 43.69
CA PRO A 238 -31.53 16.46 44.43
C PRO A 238 -32.78 16.48 45.31
N ARG A 239 -33.59 15.45 45.19
CA ARG A 239 -34.81 15.20 45.97
C ARG A 239 -34.79 13.77 46.48
N GLY A 240 -35.46 13.50 47.58
CA GLY A 240 -35.66 12.13 48.00
C GLY A 240 -36.68 11.94 49.11
N ASP A 241 -37.35 10.80 49.07
CA ASP A 241 -38.21 10.32 50.14
C ASP A 241 -37.41 9.34 50.99
N VAL A 242 -37.11 9.71 52.23
CA VAL A 242 -36.27 8.89 53.12
C VAL A 242 -37.08 8.36 54.28
N ARG A 243 -36.94 7.07 54.53
CA ARG A 243 -37.39 6.39 55.75
C ARG A 243 -36.17 5.85 56.48
N VAL A 244 -35.89 6.38 57.66
CA VAL A 244 -34.81 5.88 58.52
C VAL A 244 -35.31 5.59 59.92
N THR A 245 -34.89 4.48 60.49
CA THR A 245 -35.10 4.12 61.89
C THR A 245 -33.76 4.04 62.59
N LEU A 246 -33.62 4.75 63.70
CA LEU A 246 -32.48 4.71 64.59
C LEU A 246 -32.70 3.64 65.67
N ASP A 247 -31.64 3.05 66.19
CA ASP A 247 -31.75 2.22 67.40
C ASP A 247 -32.01 3.07 68.66
N ALA A 248 -32.31 2.43 69.79
CA ALA A 248 -32.62 3.14 71.03
C ALA A 248 -31.44 3.92 71.62
N ALA A 249 -30.21 3.57 71.24
CA ALA A 249 -28.98 4.25 71.65
C ALA A 249 -28.59 5.40 70.71
N LEU A 250 -29.31 5.57 69.59
CA LEU A 250 -28.99 6.46 68.47
C LEU A 250 -27.60 6.20 67.86
N ALA A 251 -27.13 4.95 67.92
CA ALA A 251 -25.81 4.54 67.45
C ALA A 251 -25.84 3.91 66.05
N GLY A 252 -26.88 3.13 65.77
CA GLY A 252 -27.14 2.49 64.48
C GLY A 252 -28.40 3.00 63.79
N TRP A 253 -28.45 2.79 62.48
CA TRP A 253 -29.54 3.21 61.60
C TRP A 253 -29.85 2.15 60.54
N LYS A 254 -31.11 2.11 60.11
CA LYS A 254 -31.55 1.32 58.95
C LYS A 254 -32.70 2.00 58.23
N GLY A 255 -32.81 1.83 56.92
CA GLY A 255 -33.80 2.53 56.14
C GLY A 255 -33.76 2.26 54.66
N ASP A 256 -34.65 2.95 53.97
CA ASP A 256 -34.76 2.98 52.52
C ASP A 256 -34.98 4.42 52.05
N ALA A 257 -34.50 4.72 50.85
CA ALA A 257 -34.60 6.02 50.22
C ALA A 257 -34.93 5.88 48.73
N ARG A 258 -35.87 6.70 48.25
CA ARG A 258 -36.04 6.97 46.82
C ARG A 258 -35.46 8.33 46.54
N LEU A 259 -34.39 8.36 45.76
CA LEU A 259 -33.63 9.55 45.43
C LEU A 259 -33.90 9.91 43.97
N GLY A 260 -33.99 11.20 43.68
CA GLY A 260 -34.12 11.72 42.32
C GLY A 260 -33.23 12.95 42.15
N LEU A 261 -32.72 13.17 40.95
CA LEU A 261 -31.99 14.39 40.59
C LEU A 261 -32.21 14.72 39.11
N ALA A 262 -32.14 15.99 38.76
CA ALA A 262 -32.36 16.46 37.39
C ALA A 262 -31.13 16.25 36.50
N SER A 263 -29.94 16.40 37.06
CA SER A 263 -28.69 16.08 36.38
C SER A 263 -27.55 15.89 37.37
N LEU A 264 -26.63 15.00 37.04
CA LEU A 264 -25.38 14.75 37.74
C LEU A 264 -24.22 14.99 36.77
N THR A 265 -23.31 15.89 37.10
CA THR A 265 -22.05 16.08 36.38
C THR A 265 -20.88 15.66 37.25
N SER A 266 -19.85 15.06 36.65
CA SER A 266 -18.62 14.63 37.30
C SER A 266 -17.44 14.77 36.34
N ALA A 267 -16.21 14.57 36.84
CA ALA A 267 -15.01 14.47 36.01
C ALA A 267 -15.10 13.36 34.93
N TYR A 268 -15.98 12.37 35.11
CA TYR A 268 -16.12 11.22 34.20
C TYR A 268 -17.26 11.37 33.19
N GLY A 269 -18.07 12.43 33.30
CA GLY A 269 -19.18 12.69 32.38
C GLY A 269 -20.42 13.28 33.05
N LYS A 270 -21.49 13.34 32.27
CA LYS A 270 -22.80 13.85 32.66
C LYS A 270 -23.84 12.73 32.61
N LEU A 271 -24.76 12.74 33.56
CA LEU A 271 -25.98 11.95 33.59
C LEU A 271 -27.16 12.94 33.74
N GLY A 272 -28.22 12.75 32.96
CA GLY A 272 -29.43 13.57 33.05
C GLY A 272 -30.29 13.16 34.23
N GLN A 273 -31.62 13.15 34.02
CA GLN A 273 -32.57 12.75 35.05
C GLN A 273 -32.19 11.37 35.58
N THR A 274 -32.06 11.26 36.89
CA THR A 274 -31.67 10.03 37.56
C THR A 274 -32.60 9.78 38.73
N ASP A 275 -33.13 8.56 38.79
CA ASP A 275 -33.94 8.06 39.88
C ASP A 275 -33.21 6.83 40.46
N ALA A 276 -33.08 6.78 41.79
CA ALA A 276 -32.37 5.71 42.48
C ALA A 276 -33.17 5.23 43.69
N GLN A 277 -33.19 3.93 43.91
CA GLN A 277 -33.69 3.32 45.14
C GLN A 277 -32.50 2.76 45.91
N VAL A 278 -32.41 3.12 47.18
CA VAL A 278 -31.29 2.79 48.05
C VAL A 278 -31.84 2.21 49.34
N ASP A 279 -31.38 1.03 49.72
CA ASP A 279 -31.56 0.49 51.05
C ASP A 279 -30.25 0.63 51.82
N PHE A 280 -30.32 0.93 53.11
CA PHE A 280 -29.13 1.14 53.93
C PHE A 280 -29.33 0.63 55.35
N ALA A 281 -28.28 0.02 55.91
CA ALA A 281 -28.18 -0.33 57.32
C ALA A 281 -26.74 -0.14 57.78
N GLY A 282 -26.54 0.41 58.98
CA GLY A 282 -25.20 0.73 59.46
C GLY A 282 -25.13 1.43 60.80
N ASP A 283 -23.92 1.87 61.11
CA ASP A 283 -23.56 2.66 62.27
C ASP A 283 -22.45 3.66 61.89
N ARG A 284 -21.89 4.36 62.89
CA ARG A 284 -20.82 5.36 62.72
C ARG A 284 -19.57 4.85 61.99
N THR A 285 -19.36 3.53 61.91
CA THR A 285 -18.18 2.93 61.28
C THR A 285 -18.45 2.47 59.85
N ARG A 286 -19.64 1.94 59.57
CA ARG A 286 -19.98 1.35 58.27
C ARG A 286 -21.49 1.38 58.00
N THR A 287 -21.86 1.76 56.79
CA THR A 287 -23.20 1.62 56.22
C THR A 287 -23.15 0.77 54.97
N ALA A 288 -24.06 -0.20 54.80
CA ALA A 288 -24.13 -1.03 53.61
C ALA A 288 -25.58 -1.26 53.18
N GLY A 289 -25.78 -1.65 51.92
CA GLY A 289 -27.09 -2.04 51.42
C GLY A 289 -27.12 -2.23 49.90
N SER A 290 -28.29 -2.03 49.29
CA SER A 290 -28.53 -2.19 47.86
C SER A 290 -28.80 -0.86 47.19
N LEU A 291 -28.37 -0.74 45.93
CA LEU A 291 -28.62 0.39 45.05
C LEU A 291 -29.24 -0.15 43.76
N THR A 292 -30.37 0.42 43.35
CA THR A 292 -30.82 0.40 41.96
C THR A 292 -30.91 1.84 41.47
N LEU A 293 -30.42 2.09 40.26
CA LEU A 293 -30.33 3.41 39.66
C LEU A 293 -30.77 3.31 38.21
N HIS A 294 -31.64 4.23 37.81
CA HIS A 294 -32.06 4.45 36.44
C HIS A 294 -31.76 5.90 36.08
N GLY A 295 -30.91 6.10 35.08
CA GLY A 295 -30.52 7.41 34.58
C GLY A 295 -30.82 7.56 33.10
N ALA A 296 -31.14 8.77 32.68
CA ALA A 296 -31.38 9.12 31.28
C ALA A 296 -30.30 10.08 30.76
N GLY A 297 -29.98 9.98 29.46
CA GLY A 297 -29.10 10.93 28.78
C GLY A 297 -27.70 11.00 29.38
N ALA A 298 -27.03 9.86 29.47
CA ALA A 298 -25.63 9.79 29.88
C ALA A 298 -24.70 10.19 28.74
N ALA A 299 -23.65 10.94 29.06
CA ALA A 299 -22.62 11.34 28.12
C ALA A 299 -21.25 11.34 28.79
N THR A 300 -20.31 10.66 28.15
CA THR A 300 -18.87 10.66 28.45
C THR A 300 -18.11 11.07 27.18
N ASP A 301 -16.79 11.20 27.25
CA ASP A 301 -15.97 11.52 26.07
C ASP A 301 -16.02 10.42 24.98
N ALA A 302 -16.22 9.16 25.39
CA ALA A 302 -16.22 8.01 24.49
C ALA A 302 -17.62 7.58 24.05
N VAL A 303 -18.60 7.63 24.97
CA VAL A 303 -19.93 7.03 24.78
C VAL A 303 -21.03 7.98 25.25
N ARG A 304 -22.10 8.07 24.47
CA ARG A 304 -23.39 8.65 24.89
C ARG A 304 -24.41 7.54 24.99
N ALA A 305 -25.26 7.53 26.00
CA ALA A 305 -26.31 6.53 26.18
C ALA A 305 -27.66 7.18 26.52
N GLY A 306 -28.72 6.71 25.88
CA GLY A 306 -30.08 7.16 26.19
C GLY A 306 -30.51 6.77 27.60
N ILE A 307 -30.17 5.54 28.02
CA ILE A 307 -30.52 5.01 29.34
C ILE A 307 -29.29 4.33 29.97
N VAL A 308 -29.11 4.55 31.27
CA VAL A 308 -28.13 3.87 32.11
C VAL A 308 -28.85 3.24 33.28
N GLU A 309 -28.53 1.99 33.56
CA GLU A 309 -29.06 1.27 34.71
C GLU A 309 -27.89 0.77 35.54
N ALA A 310 -27.95 0.90 36.85
CA ALA A 310 -26.98 0.29 37.74
C ALA A 310 -27.71 -0.41 38.88
N SER A 311 -27.34 -1.65 39.18
CA SER A 311 -27.91 -2.43 40.28
C SER A 311 -26.82 -3.19 41.00
N GLY A 312 -26.82 -3.17 42.33
CA GLY A 312 -25.76 -3.84 43.09
C GLY A 312 -25.85 -3.64 44.58
N ARG A 313 -24.84 -4.17 45.27
CA ARG A 313 -24.62 -3.93 46.70
C ARG A 313 -23.52 -2.92 46.89
N TYR A 314 -23.65 -2.08 47.90
CA TYR A 314 -22.64 -1.10 48.25
C TYR A 314 -22.33 -1.13 49.75
N ALA A 315 -21.15 -0.65 50.11
CA ALA A 315 -20.74 -0.39 51.48
C ALA A 315 -19.92 0.90 51.54
N VAL A 316 -20.17 1.72 52.57
CA VAL A 316 -19.47 2.98 52.86
C VAL A 316 -18.95 2.90 54.29
N GLY A 317 -17.65 3.06 54.48
CA GLY A 317 -16.97 3.05 55.77
C GLY A 317 -15.50 3.44 55.58
N THR A 318 -14.57 2.77 56.26
CA THR A 318 -13.12 2.92 55.94
C THR A 318 -12.76 2.46 54.52
N VAL A 319 -13.63 1.63 53.94
CA VAL A 319 -13.60 1.20 52.53
C VAL A 319 -14.95 1.54 51.91
N LEU A 320 -14.93 2.18 50.73
CA LEU A 320 -16.11 2.30 49.90
C LEU A 320 -16.09 1.19 48.86
N ALA A 321 -17.14 0.37 48.82
CA ALA A 321 -17.24 -0.77 47.92
C ALA A 321 -18.57 -0.79 47.18
N PHE A 322 -18.57 -1.25 45.93
CA PHE A 322 -19.75 -1.47 45.11
C PHE A 322 -19.54 -2.74 44.27
N ASP A 323 -20.46 -3.70 44.34
CA ASP A 323 -20.46 -4.89 43.48
C ASP A 323 -21.82 -4.99 42.79
N GLY A 324 -21.83 -4.93 41.45
CA GLY A 324 -23.08 -4.82 40.71
C GLY A 324 -22.97 -4.97 39.19
N ARG A 325 -24.11 -4.76 38.52
CA ARG A 325 -24.28 -4.76 37.08
C ARG A 325 -24.66 -3.36 36.62
N ILE A 326 -23.97 -2.88 35.58
CA ILE A 326 -24.29 -1.67 34.84
C ILE A 326 -24.85 -2.07 33.48
N GLY A 327 -25.97 -1.48 33.08
CA GLY A 327 -26.59 -1.61 31.77
C GLY A 327 -26.60 -0.26 31.05
N LEU A 328 -26.43 -0.31 29.74
CA LEU A 328 -26.53 0.82 28.83
C LEU A 328 -27.54 0.45 27.75
N ARG A 329 -28.47 1.35 27.44
CA ARG A 329 -29.35 1.20 26.27
C ARG A 329 -29.28 2.44 25.41
N ASP A 330 -29.45 2.23 24.10
CA ASP A 330 -29.38 3.29 23.10
C ASP A 330 -28.08 4.07 23.19
N ALA A 331 -26.97 3.33 23.32
CA ALA A 331 -25.63 3.89 23.38
C ALA A 331 -25.04 4.10 21.99
N ALA A 332 -24.21 5.12 21.84
CA ALA A 332 -23.51 5.45 20.60
C ALA A 332 -22.09 5.92 20.92
N ILE A 333 -21.13 5.57 20.05
CA ILE A 333 -19.76 6.07 20.15
C ILE A 333 -19.70 7.56 19.75
N SER A 334 -18.80 8.32 20.38
CA SER A 334 -18.66 9.75 20.08
C SER A 334 -18.15 10.02 18.66
N GLN A 335 -18.44 11.21 18.13
CA GLN A 335 -18.08 11.61 16.75
C GLN A 335 -16.56 11.56 16.51
N ALA A 336 -15.76 11.83 17.55
CA ALA A 336 -14.30 11.80 17.48
C ALA A 336 -13.75 10.40 17.15
N ILE A 337 -14.37 9.35 17.67
CA ILE A 337 -14.01 7.96 17.37
C ILE A 337 -14.41 7.63 15.92
N GLN A 338 -15.56 8.13 15.45
CA GLN A 338 -16.02 7.90 14.07
C GLN A 338 -15.09 8.55 13.01
N THR A 339 -14.57 9.76 13.27
CA THR A 339 -13.64 10.41 12.34
C THR A 339 -12.28 9.71 12.25
N GLN A 340 -11.79 9.10 13.33
CA GLN A 340 -10.55 8.31 13.29
C GLN A 340 -10.68 7.07 12.39
N VAL A 341 -11.82 6.35 12.45
CA VAL A 341 -12.03 5.13 11.64
C VAL A 341 -12.07 5.43 10.15
N ASN A 342 -12.64 6.58 9.75
CA ASN A 342 -12.75 6.97 8.33
C ASN A 342 -11.42 7.40 7.68
N GLY A 343 -10.42 7.81 8.48
CA GLY A 343 -9.10 8.23 7.98
C GLY A 343 -8.30 7.13 7.26
N TYR A 344 -8.55 5.86 7.59
CA TYR A 344 -7.77 4.73 7.07
C TYR A 344 -8.17 4.26 5.66
N ARG A 345 -9.31 4.71 5.10
CA ARG A 345 -9.80 4.24 3.79
C ARG A 345 -8.90 4.63 2.61
N LYS A 346 -8.20 5.77 2.69
CA LYS A 346 -7.38 6.29 1.57
C LYS A 346 -6.03 5.60 1.40
N ALA A 347 -5.50 4.95 2.44
CA ALA A 347 -4.14 4.40 2.45
C ALA A 347 -4.01 2.99 1.83
N ILE A 348 -5.14 2.37 1.47
CA ILE A 348 -5.23 0.94 1.11
C ILE A 348 -5.85 0.71 -0.27
N ALA A 349 -6.13 1.76 -1.03
CA ALA A 349 -6.70 1.67 -2.36
C ALA A 349 -5.77 0.90 -3.32
N GLY A 350 -6.34 0.04 -4.17
CA GLY A 350 -5.61 -0.78 -5.14
C GLY A 350 -4.92 -2.02 -4.55
N THR A 351 -5.12 -2.31 -3.25
CA THR A 351 -4.57 -3.48 -2.57
C THR A 351 -5.62 -4.59 -2.38
N PRO A 352 -5.21 -5.86 -2.25
CA PRO A 352 -6.16 -6.95 -2.02
C PRO A 352 -6.93 -6.86 -0.69
N VAL A 353 -6.56 -5.96 0.23
CA VAL A 353 -7.28 -5.71 1.49
C VAL A 353 -8.33 -4.59 1.41
N GLU A 354 -8.39 -3.83 0.31
CA GLU A 354 -9.32 -2.69 0.15
C GLU A 354 -10.79 -3.08 0.42
N PRO A 355 -11.35 -4.15 -0.16
CA PRO A 355 -12.74 -4.51 0.08
C PRO A 355 -13.01 -4.90 1.54
N LEU A 356 -12.03 -5.53 2.19
CA LEU A 356 -12.13 -5.98 3.58
C LEU A 356 -12.17 -4.81 4.54
N ALA A 357 -11.28 -3.84 4.35
CA ALA A 357 -11.23 -2.65 5.17
C ALA A 357 -12.45 -1.75 4.96
N ALA A 358 -12.97 -1.64 3.73
CA ALA A 358 -14.23 -0.96 3.46
C ALA A 358 -15.40 -1.63 4.23
N LYS A 359 -15.51 -2.96 4.18
CA LYS A 359 -16.50 -3.72 4.96
C LYS A 359 -16.34 -3.50 6.46
N PHE A 360 -15.10 -3.53 6.97
CA PHE A 360 -14.82 -3.34 8.40
C PHE A 360 -15.17 -1.93 8.88
N ALA A 361 -14.77 -0.89 8.15
CA ALA A 361 -15.09 0.49 8.48
C ALA A 361 -16.61 0.72 8.54
N SER A 362 -17.34 0.22 7.55
CA SER A 362 -18.81 0.28 7.53
C SER A 362 -19.45 -0.52 8.69
N ALA A 363 -18.88 -1.68 9.04
CA ALA A 363 -19.37 -2.48 10.17
C ALA A 363 -19.15 -1.77 11.52
N VAL A 364 -17.99 -1.15 11.73
CA VAL A 364 -17.67 -0.36 12.94
C VAL A 364 -18.59 0.86 13.02
N GLU A 365 -18.79 1.58 11.92
CA GLU A 365 -19.70 2.73 11.88
C GLU A 365 -21.13 2.31 12.22
N ALA A 366 -21.64 1.24 11.58
CA ALA A 366 -22.98 0.73 11.85
C ALA A 366 -23.13 0.23 13.29
N ALA A 367 -22.11 -0.43 13.84
CA ALA A 367 -22.10 -0.89 15.23
C ALA A 367 -22.07 0.28 16.23
N GLY A 368 -21.32 1.33 15.92
CA GLY A 368 -21.14 2.50 16.77
C GLY A 368 -22.32 3.46 16.82
N ARG A 369 -23.21 3.45 15.81
CA ARG A 369 -24.38 4.34 15.75
C ARG A 369 -25.39 4.08 16.87
N ARG A 370 -25.62 2.80 17.20
CA ARG A 370 -26.54 2.39 18.27
C ARG A 370 -26.23 0.97 18.75
N PHE A 371 -25.89 0.85 20.03
CA PHE A 371 -25.66 -0.42 20.72
C PHE A 371 -26.23 -0.41 22.14
N ASP A 372 -26.55 -1.59 22.63
CA ASP A 372 -26.88 -1.83 24.02
C ASP A 372 -25.69 -2.54 24.67
N GLY A 373 -25.51 -2.35 25.97
CA GLY A 373 -24.35 -2.84 26.68
C GLY A 373 -24.67 -3.27 28.09
N SER A 374 -23.90 -4.20 28.62
CA SER A 374 -23.92 -4.51 30.03
C SER A 374 -22.54 -4.92 30.53
N ALA A 375 -22.23 -4.55 31.76
CA ALA A 375 -20.99 -4.90 32.43
C ALA A 375 -21.28 -5.31 33.88
N THR A 376 -20.61 -6.36 34.36
CA THR A 376 -20.62 -6.73 35.78
C THR A 376 -19.28 -6.33 36.39
N LEU A 377 -19.32 -5.45 37.40
CA LEU A 377 -18.12 -4.87 37.97
C LEU A 377 -18.18 -4.75 39.50
N GLY A 378 -17.00 -4.81 40.11
CA GLY A 378 -16.75 -4.56 41.52
C GLY A 378 -15.77 -3.40 41.69
N ILE A 379 -16.05 -2.46 42.58
CA ILE A 379 -15.20 -1.31 42.91
C ILE A 379 -14.94 -1.38 44.41
N ALA A 380 -13.69 -1.20 44.83
CA ALA A 380 -13.32 -1.05 46.24
C ALA A 380 -12.27 0.05 46.40
N THR A 381 -12.51 1.03 47.26
CA THR A 381 -11.59 2.16 47.49
C THR A 381 -11.16 2.24 48.95
N ARG A 382 -9.85 2.43 49.19
CA ARG A 382 -9.24 2.53 50.53
C ARG A 382 -8.01 3.43 50.47
N GLY A 383 -7.92 4.42 51.38
CA GLY A 383 -6.69 5.18 51.61
C GLY A 383 -6.08 5.85 50.36
N GLY A 384 -6.93 6.39 49.47
CA GLY A 384 -6.50 7.03 48.21
C GLY A 384 -6.28 6.09 47.02
N GLY A 385 -6.37 4.78 47.21
CA GLY A 385 -6.35 3.78 46.13
C GLY A 385 -7.72 3.20 45.80
N ALA A 386 -7.88 2.69 44.58
CA ALA A 386 -9.12 2.05 44.10
C ALA A 386 -8.79 0.76 43.32
N THR A 387 -9.50 -0.32 43.61
CA THR A 387 -9.48 -1.56 42.84
C THR A 387 -10.78 -1.67 42.07
N VAL A 388 -10.71 -1.81 40.75
CA VAL A 388 -11.86 -2.04 39.86
C VAL A 388 -11.73 -3.42 39.24
N ARG A 389 -12.76 -4.26 39.39
CA ARG A 389 -12.85 -5.61 38.82
C ARG A 389 -13.97 -5.64 37.80
N VAL A 390 -13.73 -6.15 36.60
CA VAL A 390 -14.72 -6.35 35.54
C VAL A 390 -14.77 -7.84 35.22
N ASN A 391 -15.88 -8.51 35.54
CA ASN A 391 -16.02 -9.95 35.33
C ASN A 391 -16.56 -10.29 33.94
N ALA A 392 -17.47 -9.45 33.42
CA ALA A 392 -18.08 -9.65 32.13
C ALA A 392 -18.50 -8.32 31.51
N VAL A 393 -18.42 -8.24 30.18
CA VAL A 393 -18.93 -7.17 29.34
C VAL A 393 -19.64 -7.82 28.15
N ASP A 394 -20.85 -7.39 27.83
CA ASP A 394 -21.58 -7.76 26.62
C ASP A 394 -22.08 -6.47 25.95
N LEU A 395 -21.62 -6.22 24.73
CA LEU A 395 -22.09 -5.13 23.88
C LEU A 395 -22.75 -5.74 22.65
N THR A 396 -23.97 -5.31 22.33
CA THR A 396 -24.72 -5.75 21.16
C THR A 396 -25.24 -4.55 20.38
N ALA A 397 -24.80 -4.39 19.14
CA ALA A 397 -25.24 -3.34 18.25
C ALA A 397 -26.48 -3.73 17.45
N ARG A 398 -27.25 -2.73 16.99
CA ARG A 398 -28.39 -2.94 16.09
C ARG A 398 -28.01 -3.54 14.74
N SER A 399 -26.76 -3.32 14.29
CA SER A 399 -26.22 -3.98 13.09
C SER A 399 -26.09 -5.51 13.26
N GLY A 400 -26.22 -6.04 14.48
CA GLY A 400 -25.96 -7.44 14.82
C GLY A 400 -24.52 -7.69 15.28
N ALA A 401 -23.66 -6.66 15.30
CA ALA A 401 -22.31 -6.76 15.84
C ALA A 401 -22.34 -6.97 17.35
N ARG A 402 -21.47 -7.84 17.86
CA ARG A 402 -21.37 -8.19 19.27
C ARG A 402 -19.92 -8.21 19.73
N VAL A 403 -19.69 -7.69 20.94
CA VAL A 403 -18.42 -7.79 21.66
C VAL A 403 -18.72 -8.39 23.02
N ARG A 404 -18.02 -9.46 23.38
CA ARG A 404 -18.17 -10.09 24.70
C ARG A 404 -16.82 -10.32 25.34
N PHE A 405 -16.71 -9.93 26.59
CA PHE A 405 -15.62 -10.30 27.47
C PHE A 405 -16.21 -11.06 28.67
N ALA A 406 -15.64 -12.21 29.03
CA ALA A 406 -16.02 -12.93 30.24
C ALA A 406 -14.82 -13.72 30.79
N GLY A 407 -14.64 -13.71 32.11
CA GLY A 407 -13.61 -14.51 32.78
C GLY A 407 -13.87 -14.63 34.27
N GLU A 408 -13.51 -15.79 34.84
CA GLU A 408 -13.68 -16.04 36.28
C GLU A 408 -12.89 -15.04 37.13
N GLN A 409 -11.63 -14.78 36.75
CA GLN A 409 -10.79 -13.76 37.39
C GLN A 409 -11.07 -12.36 36.84
N GLY A 410 -11.56 -12.26 35.59
CA GLY A 410 -11.94 -11.00 34.95
C GLY A 410 -10.75 -10.06 34.71
N ALA A 411 -11.03 -8.76 34.63
CA ALA A 411 -10.05 -7.70 34.56
C ALA A 411 -10.01 -6.94 35.90
N VAL A 412 -8.89 -6.96 36.60
CA VAL A 412 -8.65 -6.21 37.86
C VAL A 412 -7.69 -5.06 37.57
N LEU A 413 -8.04 -3.85 37.99
CA LEU A 413 -7.23 -2.64 37.88
C LEU A 413 -7.03 -2.02 39.26
N ASP A 414 -5.78 -1.90 39.70
CA ASP A 414 -5.39 -1.24 40.94
C ASP A 414 -4.83 0.17 40.68
N VAL A 415 -5.51 1.20 41.17
CA VAL A 415 -5.13 2.62 41.10
C VAL A 415 -4.56 3.06 42.45
N PRO A 416 -3.43 3.80 42.52
CA PRO A 416 -2.66 4.39 41.41
C PRO A 416 -1.53 3.48 40.88
N LYS A 417 -1.34 2.29 41.46
CA LYS A 417 -0.23 1.37 41.11
C LYS A 417 -0.20 0.99 39.63
N GLY A 418 -1.33 1.11 38.93
CA GLY A 418 -1.48 0.74 37.53
C GLY A 418 -1.37 -0.77 37.29
N ALA A 419 -1.40 -1.59 38.36
CA ALA A 419 -1.34 -3.03 38.23
C ALA A 419 -2.67 -3.52 37.64
N VAL A 420 -2.58 -4.08 36.44
CA VAL A 420 -3.70 -4.75 35.77
C VAL A 420 -3.47 -6.25 35.95
N ALA A 421 -4.52 -7.02 36.23
CA ALA A 421 -4.54 -8.46 36.08
C ALA A 421 -5.76 -8.82 35.21
N LEU A 422 -5.51 -9.34 34.03
CA LEU A 422 -6.54 -9.65 33.03
C LEU A 422 -6.54 -11.14 32.70
N ALA A 423 -7.63 -11.84 32.98
CA ALA A 423 -7.84 -13.20 32.51
C ALA A 423 -9.30 -13.43 32.12
N GLY A 424 -9.51 -13.87 30.87
CA GLY A 424 -10.83 -14.10 30.31
C GLY A 424 -10.82 -14.25 28.79
N GLN A 425 -11.98 -14.56 28.22
CA GLN A 425 -12.18 -14.70 26.79
C GLN A 425 -12.82 -13.44 26.23
N LEU A 426 -12.23 -12.88 25.18
CA LEU A 426 -12.77 -11.80 24.37
C LEU A 426 -13.26 -12.36 23.03
N SER A 427 -14.49 -12.06 22.64
CA SER A 427 -15.03 -12.40 21.33
C SER A 427 -15.65 -11.18 20.64
N LEU A 428 -15.49 -11.12 19.32
CA LEU A 428 -16.03 -10.11 18.42
C LEU A 428 -16.63 -10.82 17.20
N GLY A 429 -17.79 -10.36 16.73
CA GLY A 429 -18.38 -10.87 15.49
C GLY A 429 -19.76 -10.28 15.21
N GLY A 430 -20.39 -10.71 14.11
CA GLY A 430 -21.73 -10.25 13.71
C GLY A 430 -21.75 -8.85 13.08
N GLY A 431 -22.86 -8.49 12.41
CA GLY A 431 -23.06 -7.16 11.82
C GLY A 431 -22.00 -6.71 10.81
N GLY A 432 -21.36 -7.68 10.14
CA GLY A 432 -20.28 -7.42 9.19
C GLY A 432 -18.88 -7.32 9.82
N MET A 433 -18.74 -7.40 11.15
CA MET A 433 -17.45 -7.44 11.84
C MET A 433 -16.72 -8.77 11.60
N PRO A 434 -15.38 -8.78 11.68
CA PRO A 434 -14.62 -10.02 11.66
C PRO A 434 -14.92 -10.87 12.89
N GLU A 435 -15.00 -12.19 12.71
CA GLU A 435 -15.18 -13.16 13.78
C GLU A 435 -13.83 -13.48 14.44
N LEU A 436 -13.59 -12.86 15.60
CA LEU A 436 -12.36 -12.97 16.39
C LEU A 436 -12.69 -13.55 17.76
N ALA A 437 -11.92 -14.54 18.20
CA ALA A 437 -11.94 -15.04 19.57
C ALA A 437 -10.51 -15.05 20.13
N LEU A 438 -10.32 -14.45 21.30
CA LEU A 438 -9.06 -14.33 22.01
C LEU A 438 -9.22 -14.83 23.45
N ASP A 439 -8.33 -15.71 23.88
CA ASP A 439 -8.14 -16.05 25.28
C ASP A 439 -7.01 -15.17 25.83
N LEU A 440 -7.31 -14.42 26.89
CA LEU A 440 -6.42 -13.46 27.51
C LEU A 440 -5.99 -13.98 28.88
N LEU A 441 -4.70 -13.89 29.18
CA LEU A 441 -4.13 -14.31 30.45
C LEU A 441 -2.96 -13.41 30.86
N GLN A 442 -3.09 -12.81 32.02
CA GLN A 442 -2.00 -12.15 32.73
C GLN A 442 -1.75 -12.89 34.04
N ARG A 443 -0.56 -13.48 34.16
CA ARG A 443 -0.23 -14.29 35.34
C ARG A 443 -0.08 -13.42 36.59
N PRO A 444 -0.52 -13.87 37.77
CA PRO A 444 -0.29 -13.16 39.02
C PRO A 444 1.19 -12.82 39.22
N GLY A 445 1.50 -11.56 39.59
CA GLY A 445 2.88 -11.08 39.77
C GLY A 445 3.62 -10.73 38.48
N SER A 446 3.03 -10.95 37.30
CA SER A 446 3.54 -10.51 36.01
C SER A 446 2.76 -9.30 35.50
N ASP A 447 3.47 -8.32 34.95
CA ASP A 447 2.92 -7.21 34.17
C ASP A 447 2.82 -7.56 32.67
N GLN A 448 3.07 -8.82 32.29
CA GLN A 448 2.93 -9.32 30.93
C GLN A 448 1.55 -9.95 30.72
N LEU A 449 0.75 -9.32 29.86
CA LEU A 449 -0.46 -9.90 29.29
C LEU A 449 -0.09 -10.80 28.12
N GLN A 450 -0.66 -12.00 28.08
CA GLN A 450 -0.57 -12.94 26.96
C GLN A 450 -1.96 -13.11 26.35
N GLY A 451 -2.02 -13.31 25.04
CA GLY A 451 -3.26 -13.64 24.37
C GLY A 451 -3.07 -14.62 23.22
N THR A 452 -3.98 -15.57 23.09
CA THR A 452 -4.03 -16.56 22.01
C THR A 452 -5.37 -16.53 21.32
N GLY A 453 -5.44 -16.74 20.02
CA GLY A 453 -6.71 -16.80 19.32
C GLY A 453 -6.63 -17.05 17.83
N THR A 454 -7.78 -16.92 17.18
CA THR A 454 -7.90 -17.09 15.72
C THR A 454 -8.88 -16.07 15.15
N LEU A 455 -8.63 -15.66 13.90
CA LEU A 455 -9.55 -14.87 13.10
C LEU A 455 -10.13 -15.78 12.02
N ARG A 456 -11.45 -16.04 12.06
CA ARG A 456 -12.10 -16.78 10.97
C ARG A 456 -11.98 -16.00 9.65
N PRO A 457 -11.98 -16.69 8.49
CA PRO A 457 -11.83 -16.04 7.20
C PRO A 457 -12.82 -14.88 7.01
N TYR A 458 -12.29 -13.67 6.95
CA TYR A 458 -13.06 -12.45 6.75
C TYR A 458 -13.06 -12.09 5.27
N ALA A 459 -14.24 -12.08 4.64
CA ALA A 459 -14.38 -11.91 3.20
C ALA A 459 -15.28 -10.74 2.79
N ALA A 460 -14.92 -10.05 1.71
CA ALA A 460 -15.66 -8.96 1.08
C ALA A 460 -15.19 -8.77 -0.38
N GLY A 461 -16.10 -8.52 -1.33
CA GLY A 461 -15.73 -8.16 -2.71
C GLY A 461 -14.73 -9.10 -3.39
N GLY A 462 -14.83 -10.41 -3.15
CA GLY A 462 -13.89 -11.41 -3.67
C GLY A 462 -12.54 -11.49 -2.93
N ALA A 463 -12.27 -10.60 -1.98
CA ALA A 463 -11.14 -10.66 -1.06
C ALA A 463 -11.46 -11.50 0.19
N ARG A 464 -10.44 -12.14 0.77
CA ARG A 464 -10.52 -12.99 1.96
C ARG A 464 -9.23 -12.87 2.77
N LEU A 465 -9.32 -12.57 4.06
CA LEU A 465 -8.21 -12.56 5.01
C LEU A 465 -8.47 -13.55 6.14
N ALA A 466 -7.50 -14.40 6.45
CA ALA A 466 -7.52 -15.25 7.63
C ALA A 466 -6.22 -15.09 8.42
N LEU A 467 -6.32 -15.07 9.75
CA LEU A 467 -5.17 -15.09 10.66
C LEU A 467 -5.25 -16.36 11.51
N SER A 468 -4.23 -17.19 11.42
CA SER A 468 -4.13 -18.45 12.18
C SER A 468 -3.04 -18.35 13.24
N ASN A 469 -3.22 -19.06 14.35
CA ASN A 469 -2.27 -19.11 15.47
C ASN A 469 -1.87 -17.71 15.96
N LEU A 470 -2.86 -16.82 16.15
CA LEU A 470 -2.58 -15.49 16.69
C LEU A 470 -2.11 -15.66 18.14
N TYR A 471 -0.89 -15.26 18.40
CA TYR A 471 -0.31 -15.19 19.73
C TYR A 471 0.24 -13.79 19.94
N PHE A 472 -0.02 -13.17 21.08
CA PHE A 472 0.60 -11.90 21.43
C PHE A 472 0.97 -11.83 22.90
N THR A 473 1.96 -10.98 23.18
CA THR A 473 2.37 -10.62 24.52
C THR A 473 2.49 -9.11 24.63
N MET A 474 2.07 -8.52 25.74
CA MET A 474 2.08 -7.08 25.95
C MET A 474 2.53 -6.77 27.38
N ARG A 475 3.36 -5.76 27.56
CA ARG A 475 3.84 -5.25 28.84
C ARG A 475 3.81 -3.72 28.79
N GLY A 476 2.87 -3.11 29.51
CA GLY A 476 2.61 -1.67 29.38
C GLY A 476 2.29 -1.27 27.95
N GLY A 477 3.00 -0.27 27.41
CA GLY A 477 2.85 0.18 26.01
C GLY A 477 3.63 -0.61 24.97
N ALA A 478 4.37 -1.66 25.36
CA ALA A 478 5.18 -2.47 24.46
C ALA A 478 4.60 -3.88 24.30
N GLY A 479 4.82 -4.51 23.15
CA GLY A 479 4.38 -5.88 22.94
C GLY A 479 4.85 -6.48 21.63
N SER A 480 4.47 -7.74 21.42
CA SER A 480 4.73 -8.48 20.19
C SER A 480 3.57 -9.38 19.86
N ALA A 481 3.29 -9.59 18.58
CA ALA A 481 2.31 -10.54 18.08
C ALA A 481 2.92 -11.39 16.97
N SER A 482 2.56 -12.66 16.92
CA SER A 482 2.90 -13.59 15.85
C SER A 482 1.64 -14.26 15.32
N THR A 483 1.52 -14.40 14.01
CA THR A 483 0.43 -15.12 13.34
C THR A 483 0.87 -15.56 11.95
N VAL A 484 0.10 -16.43 11.30
CA VAL A 484 0.22 -16.67 9.85
C VAL A 484 -0.98 -16.05 9.16
N ALA A 485 -0.72 -15.03 8.34
CA ALA A 485 -1.75 -14.37 7.54
C ALA A 485 -1.89 -15.06 6.19
N THR A 486 -3.12 -15.30 5.76
CA THR A 486 -3.45 -15.78 4.42
C THR A 486 -4.45 -14.84 3.77
N LEU A 487 -4.12 -14.33 2.59
CA LEU A 487 -4.86 -13.32 1.85
C LEU A 487 -5.15 -13.79 0.42
N SER A 488 -6.41 -13.70 0.01
CA SER A 488 -6.81 -13.81 -1.40
C SER A 488 -7.57 -12.56 -1.79
N GLY A 489 -7.49 -12.10 -3.03
CA GLY A 489 -8.23 -10.91 -3.47
C GLY A 489 -7.77 -10.33 -4.80
N PRO A 490 -8.50 -9.33 -5.31
CA PRO A 490 -8.13 -8.63 -6.54
C PRO A 490 -6.83 -7.82 -6.36
N VAL A 491 -6.02 -7.75 -7.41
CA VAL A 491 -4.80 -6.93 -7.50
C VAL A 491 -4.75 -6.30 -8.89
N GLY A 492 -4.98 -4.99 -8.99
CA GLY A 492 -5.14 -4.32 -10.29
C GLY A 492 -6.28 -4.94 -11.11
N ASN A 493 -5.98 -5.38 -12.33
CA ASN A 493 -6.90 -6.14 -13.20
C ASN A 493 -6.79 -7.67 -13.02
N GLY A 494 -6.05 -8.12 -12.01
CA GLY A 494 -5.80 -9.52 -11.70
C GLY A 494 -6.29 -9.94 -10.32
N ARG A 495 -5.80 -11.08 -9.86
CA ARG A 495 -6.15 -11.71 -8.59
C ARG A 495 -4.97 -12.51 -8.04
N VAL A 496 -4.81 -12.49 -6.73
CA VAL A 496 -3.94 -13.41 -5.99
C VAL A 496 -4.79 -14.35 -5.14
N ASP A 497 -4.44 -15.64 -5.14
CA ASP A 497 -5.06 -16.68 -4.34
C ASP A 497 -4.04 -17.23 -3.31
N ASP A 498 -4.47 -17.25 -2.05
CA ASP A 498 -3.77 -17.82 -0.89
C ASP A 498 -2.34 -17.30 -0.71
N LEU A 499 -2.16 -15.98 -0.81
CA LEU A 499 -0.94 -15.28 -0.41
C LEU A 499 -0.74 -15.46 1.10
N SER A 500 0.26 -16.25 1.50
CA SER A 500 0.50 -16.64 2.88
C SER A 500 1.87 -16.19 3.36
N MET A 501 1.93 -15.58 4.55
CA MET A 501 3.20 -15.18 5.18
C MET A 501 3.07 -15.19 6.71
N PRO A 502 4.07 -15.71 7.44
CA PRO A 502 4.19 -15.45 8.86
C PRO A 502 4.37 -13.96 9.14
N LEU A 503 3.61 -13.43 10.07
CA LEU A 503 3.68 -12.04 10.52
C LEU A 503 4.12 -12.00 11.97
N VAL A 504 5.22 -11.32 12.23
CA VAL A 504 5.72 -10.99 13.56
C VAL A 504 5.72 -9.48 13.71
N ALA A 505 4.76 -8.95 14.46
CA ALA A 505 4.68 -7.55 14.82
C ALA A 505 5.32 -7.31 16.19
N ARG A 506 6.04 -6.21 16.37
CA ARG A 506 6.54 -5.70 17.64
C ARG A 506 6.16 -4.23 17.75
N TRP A 507 5.69 -3.78 18.90
CA TRP A 507 5.38 -2.38 19.13
C TRP A 507 5.93 -1.88 20.45
N ASN A 508 6.21 -0.59 20.50
CA ASN A 508 6.56 0.14 21.72
C ASN A 508 6.02 1.57 21.59
N GLY A 509 4.98 1.88 22.37
CA GLY A 509 4.24 3.14 22.22
C GLY A 509 3.65 3.25 20.80
N PRO A 510 3.87 4.36 20.07
CA PRO A 510 3.35 4.53 18.71
C PRO A 510 4.17 3.80 17.63
N SER A 511 5.33 3.23 17.99
CA SER A 511 6.21 2.57 17.02
C SER A 511 5.81 1.11 16.81
N VAL A 512 5.72 0.68 15.56
CA VAL A 512 5.36 -0.69 15.13
C VAL A 512 6.38 -1.19 14.10
N LEU A 513 6.95 -2.36 14.34
CA LEU A 513 7.84 -3.09 13.46
C LEU A 513 7.16 -4.40 13.04
N VAL A 514 7.08 -4.70 11.75
CA VAL A 514 6.51 -5.96 11.24
C VAL A 514 7.57 -6.69 10.44
N ASN A 515 7.78 -7.96 10.80
CA ASN A 515 8.80 -8.87 10.27
C ASN A 515 10.21 -8.28 10.38
N PRO A 516 10.79 -8.21 11.61
CA PRO A 516 12.18 -7.81 11.82
C PRO A 516 13.20 -8.86 11.34
N ALA A 517 12.75 -10.06 11.00
CA ALA A 517 13.56 -11.15 10.45
C ALA A 517 13.06 -11.53 9.05
N CYS A 518 13.84 -12.36 8.34
CA CYS A 518 13.41 -12.87 7.05
C CYS A 518 12.27 -13.88 7.19
N GLU A 519 11.23 -13.75 6.38
CA GLU A 519 10.05 -14.62 6.36
C GLU A 519 9.82 -15.20 4.96
N THR A 520 9.07 -16.29 4.87
CA THR A 520 8.71 -16.90 3.58
C THR A 520 7.32 -16.48 3.16
N LEU A 521 7.23 -15.77 2.04
CA LEU A 521 5.98 -15.48 1.35
C LEU A 521 5.65 -16.67 0.42
N GLY A 522 4.43 -17.16 0.47
CA GLY A 522 3.91 -18.15 -0.48
C GLY A 522 2.64 -17.64 -1.17
N PHE A 523 2.33 -18.14 -2.35
CA PHE A 523 1.01 -17.99 -2.96
C PHE A 523 0.63 -19.25 -3.72
N ALA A 524 -0.67 -19.54 -3.82
CA ALA A 524 -1.15 -20.69 -4.60
C ALA A 524 -1.24 -20.34 -6.09
N ARG A 525 -1.76 -19.15 -6.41
CA ARG A 525 -1.94 -18.70 -7.79
C ARG A 525 -1.97 -17.18 -7.91
N ILE A 526 -1.42 -16.64 -8.99
CA ILE A 526 -1.60 -15.24 -9.40
C ILE A 526 -2.12 -15.24 -10.84
N THR A 527 -3.22 -14.55 -11.10
CA THR A 527 -3.78 -14.38 -12.45
C THR A 527 -3.89 -12.91 -12.80
N ALA A 528 -3.37 -12.49 -13.95
CA ALA A 528 -3.50 -11.10 -14.43
C ALA A 528 -3.38 -11.04 -15.96
N SER A 529 -4.26 -10.33 -16.66
CA SER A 529 -4.15 -10.08 -18.11
C SER A 529 -3.87 -11.33 -18.99
N GLY A 530 -4.47 -12.49 -18.68
CA GLY A 530 -4.24 -13.75 -19.41
C GLY A 530 -3.01 -14.57 -18.95
N MET A 531 -2.20 -14.01 -18.04
CA MET A 531 -1.14 -14.71 -17.32
C MET A 531 -1.70 -15.47 -16.12
N GLU A 532 -1.22 -16.69 -15.90
CA GLU A 532 -1.43 -17.48 -14.69
C GLU A 532 -0.08 -17.99 -14.16
N LEU A 533 0.32 -17.56 -12.97
CA LEU A 533 1.50 -18.06 -12.25
C LEU A 533 1.03 -19.01 -11.14
N ARG A 534 1.73 -20.13 -10.96
CA ARG A 534 1.34 -21.18 -10.01
C ARG A 534 2.37 -21.35 -8.91
N GLY A 535 1.88 -21.49 -7.67
CA GLY A 535 2.55 -22.09 -6.53
C GLY A 535 4.01 -21.72 -6.33
N HIS A 536 4.30 -20.56 -5.73
CA HIS A 536 5.69 -20.15 -5.43
C HIS A 536 5.91 -19.89 -3.94
N ARG A 537 7.16 -20.04 -3.50
CA ARG A 537 7.62 -19.62 -2.17
C ARG A 537 8.88 -18.78 -2.31
N GLN A 538 8.82 -17.54 -1.83
CA GLN A 538 9.94 -16.59 -1.85
C GLN A 538 10.34 -16.19 -0.44
N ARG A 539 11.63 -16.28 -0.12
CA ARG A 539 12.17 -15.77 1.14
C ARG A 539 12.36 -14.25 1.03
N LEU A 540 11.60 -13.50 1.82
CA LEU A 540 11.68 -12.06 1.92
C LEU A 540 12.50 -11.68 3.16
N CYS A 541 13.37 -10.70 3.04
CA CYS A 541 14.19 -10.19 4.14
C CYS A 541 13.96 -8.68 4.32
N PRO A 542 13.97 -8.16 5.55
CA PRO A 542 13.78 -6.74 5.79
C PRO A 542 14.96 -5.90 5.24
N MET A 543 14.64 -4.68 4.82
CA MET A 543 15.58 -3.60 4.58
C MET A 543 15.51 -2.62 5.76
N GLY A 544 16.55 -2.56 6.58
CA GLY A 544 16.54 -1.80 7.83
C GLY A 544 16.01 -2.63 9.01
N PRO A 545 15.35 -2.01 10.01
CA PRO A 545 14.99 -2.68 11.27
C PRO A 545 13.85 -3.71 11.13
N ALA A 546 13.02 -3.60 10.08
CA ALA A 546 11.90 -4.49 9.79
C ALA A 546 11.41 -4.33 8.34
N MET A 547 10.61 -5.28 7.85
CA MET A 547 10.02 -5.18 6.50
C MET A 547 9.08 -3.98 6.41
N LEU A 548 8.34 -3.72 7.48
CA LEU A 548 7.54 -2.52 7.66
C LEU A 548 7.85 -1.93 9.04
N ALA A 549 8.17 -0.64 9.07
CA ALA A 549 8.44 0.10 10.31
C ALA A 549 7.66 1.42 10.32
N TRP A 550 6.75 1.57 11.26
CA TRP A 550 5.97 2.78 11.51
C TRP A 550 6.40 3.41 12.83
N ASN A 551 6.64 4.72 12.87
CA ASN A 551 7.07 5.42 14.10
C ASN A 551 5.98 6.35 14.69
N GLY A 552 4.73 6.22 14.25
CA GLY A 552 3.63 7.12 14.59
C GLY A 552 3.35 8.20 13.54
N LYS A 553 4.32 8.51 12.68
CA LYS A 553 4.20 9.57 11.66
C LYS A 553 4.62 9.15 10.25
N HIS A 554 5.67 8.34 10.15
CA HIS A 554 6.28 7.95 8.89
C HIS A 554 6.33 6.42 8.76
N LEU A 555 6.07 5.95 7.54
CA LEU A 555 6.28 4.56 7.14
C LEU A 555 7.68 4.41 6.54
N THR A 556 8.43 3.46 7.04
CA THR A 556 9.80 3.13 6.63
C THR A 556 9.96 1.61 6.52
N GLY A 557 11.15 1.16 6.14
CA GLY A 557 11.45 -0.25 5.91
C GLY A 557 11.42 -0.59 4.43
N GLY A 558 11.40 -1.89 4.15
CA GLY A 558 11.45 -2.42 2.81
C GLY A 558 11.73 -3.90 2.81
N VAL A 559 11.66 -4.50 1.64
CA VAL A 559 11.87 -5.93 1.44
C VAL A 559 12.94 -6.14 0.40
N ARG A 560 13.90 -7.02 0.69
CA ARG A 560 14.85 -7.56 -0.28
C ARG A 560 14.68 -9.06 -0.40
N THR A 561 14.94 -9.61 -1.57
CA THR A 561 14.95 -11.04 -1.80
C THR A 561 16.02 -11.41 -2.84
N GLY A 562 16.51 -12.65 -2.75
CA GLY A 562 17.44 -13.22 -3.74
C GLY A 562 16.71 -13.72 -4.98
N ALA A 563 17.25 -14.75 -5.62
CA ALA A 563 16.72 -15.28 -6.86
C ALA A 563 15.22 -15.62 -6.75
N ILE A 564 14.47 -15.18 -7.76
CA ILE A 564 13.04 -15.44 -7.97
C ILE A 564 12.95 -16.30 -9.23
N ALA A 565 12.16 -17.37 -9.18
CA ALA A 565 11.84 -18.20 -10.34
C ALA A 565 10.37 -18.61 -10.26
N LEU A 566 9.54 -18.06 -11.14
CA LEU A 566 8.11 -18.29 -11.24
C LEU A 566 7.82 -19.04 -12.53
N ALA A 567 6.97 -20.06 -12.45
CA ALA A 567 6.47 -20.79 -13.59
C ALA A 567 4.96 -20.58 -13.74
N GLY A 568 4.48 -20.62 -14.98
CA GLY A 568 3.09 -20.36 -15.28
C GLY A 568 2.78 -20.52 -16.76
N SER A 569 1.73 -19.85 -17.20
CA SER A 569 1.29 -19.81 -18.59
C SER A 569 0.76 -18.42 -18.98
N MET A 570 0.82 -18.11 -20.27
CA MET A 570 0.15 -16.98 -20.90
C MET A 570 -0.73 -17.55 -22.01
N GLY A 571 -2.04 -17.62 -21.80
CA GLY A 571 -2.93 -18.43 -22.66
C GLY A 571 -2.52 -19.91 -22.63
N SER A 572 -2.26 -20.52 -23.79
CA SER A 572 -1.76 -21.90 -23.93
C SER A 572 -0.23 -22.02 -23.84
N ASN A 573 0.50 -20.91 -23.83
CA ASN A 573 1.96 -20.93 -23.90
C ASN A 573 2.59 -21.00 -22.50
N PRO A 574 3.57 -21.90 -22.26
CA PRO A 574 4.36 -21.89 -21.02
C PRO A 574 5.05 -20.54 -20.81
N LEU A 575 5.07 -20.07 -19.57
CA LEU A 575 5.71 -18.83 -19.15
C LEU A 575 6.65 -19.12 -17.98
N SER A 576 7.89 -18.64 -18.06
CA SER A 576 8.79 -18.56 -16.92
C SER A 576 9.24 -17.12 -16.69
N LEU A 577 9.16 -16.65 -15.46
CA LEU A 577 9.65 -15.34 -15.01
C LEU A 577 10.73 -15.57 -13.96
N ALA A 578 11.91 -14.98 -14.15
CA ALA A 578 12.99 -15.05 -13.18
C ALA A 578 13.60 -13.67 -12.93
N ALA A 579 14.26 -13.52 -11.78
CA ALA A 579 15.09 -12.37 -11.43
C ALA A 579 16.19 -12.83 -10.45
N ASP A 580 17.38 -12.26 -10.53
CA ASP A 580 18.49 -12.56 -9.59
C ASP A 580 18.20 -12.02 -8.18
N GLY A 581 17.39 -10.96 -8.11
CA GLY A 581 17.02 -10.32 -6.85
C GLY A 581 15.97 -9.23 -7.07
N ALA A 582 15.26 -8.93 -5.99
CA ALA A 582 14.35 -7.79 -5.94
C ALA A 582 14.54 -7.01 -4.64
N ARG A 583 14.37 -5.70 -4.69
CA ARG A 583 14.24 -4.85 -3.52
C ARG A 583 13.08 -3.89 -3.67
N VAL A 584 12.42 -3.59 -2.55
CA VAL A 584 11.30 -2.67 -2.45
C VAL A 584 11.55 -1.79 -1.23
N ASP A 585 11.67 -0.48 -1.42
CA ASP A 585 11.85 0.52 -0.37
C ASP A 585 10.52 1.24 -0.12
N LEU A 586 9.95 1.06 1.08
CA LEU A 586 8.65 1.63 1.43
C LEU A 586 8.72 3.12 1.73
N ALA A 587 9.86 3.62 2.21
CA ALA A 587 10.04 5.03 2.54
C ALA A 587 10.14 5.87 1.25
N ARG A 588 10.87 5.37 0.26
CA ARG A 588 11.06 6.02 -1.04
C ARG A 588 9.98 5.67 -2.07
N GLN A 589 9.17 4.65 -1.79
CA GLN A 589 8.19 4.09 -2.72
C GLN A 589 8.80 3.63 -4.05
N THR A 590 9.97 2.98 -3.97
CA THR A 590 10.76 2.52 -5.13
C THR A 590 10.98 1.02 -5.08
N PHE A 591 11.17 0.39 -6.25
CA PHE A 591 11.63 -0.99 -6.35
C PHE A 591 12.74 -1.14 -7.39
N ASP A 592 13.61 -2.13 -7.18
CA ASP A 592 14.62 -2.58 -8.13
C ASP A 592 14.54 -4.09 -8.32
N LEU A 593 14.73 -4.53 -9.56
CA LEU A 593 14.83 -5.91 -9.98
C LEU A 593 16.11 -6.05 -10.80
N SER A 594 16.95 -7.03 -10.44
CA SER A 594 18.20 -7.33 -11.14
C SER A 594 18.07 -8.64 -11.92
N GLY A 595 18.64 -8.69 -13.12
CA GLY A 595 18.71 -9.91 -13.93
C GLY A 595 17.34 -10.50 -14.25
N VAL A 596 16.38 -9.67 -14.67
CA VAL A 596 15.03 -10.12 -15.02
C VAL A 596 15.10 -10.94 -16.30
N ALA A 597 14.56 -12.15 -16.27
CA ALA A 597 14.47 -13.02 -17.43
C ALA A 597 13.01 -13.48 -17.62
N VAL A 598 12.47 -13.25 -18.81
CA VAL A 598 11.16 -13.74 -19.25
C VAL A 598 11.39 -14.72 -20.38
N ARG A 599 10.77 -15.90 -20.29
CA ARG A 599 10.72 -16.87 -21.40
C ARG A 599 9.27 -17.27 -21.62
N MET A 600 8.84 -17.25 -22.88
CA MET A 600 7.48 -17.58 -23.28
C MET A 600 7.51 -18.53 -24.48
N GLY A 601 6.83 -19.68 -24.36
CA GLY A 601 6.87 -20.77 -25.36
C GLY A 601 7.85 -21.90 -24.98
N ALA A 602 7.84 -22.99 -25.75
CA ALA A 602 8.60 -24.21 -25.45
C ALA A 602 9.90 -24.34 -26.24
N GLU A 603 9.84 -24.60 -27.55
CA GLU A 603 11.05 -24.93 -28.34
C GLU A 603 11.91 -23.71 -28.67
N ARG A 604 11.30 -22.69 -29.28
CA ARG A 604 11.93 -21.42 -29.62
C ARG A 604 11.24 -20.33 -28.81
N PRO A 605 11.56 -20.19 -27.51
CA PRO A 605 10.84 -19.26 -26.66
C PRO A 605 11.16 -17.82 -27.04
N THR A 606 10.13 -16.97 -27.06
CA THR A 606 10.36 -15.52 -26.98
C THR A 606 11.04 -15.23 -25.64
N ARG A 607 12.20 -14.58 -25.71
CA ARG A 607 13.01 -14.23 -24.54
C ARG A 607 13.12 -12.72 -24.40
N LEU A 608 13.04 -12.26 -23.15
CA LEU A 608 13.36 -10.90 -22.75
C LEU A 608 14.27 -10.98 -21.53
N ASP A 609 15.39 -10.28 -21.58
CA ASP A 609 16.39 -10.22 -20.53
C ASP A 609 16.62 -8.74 -20.17
N VAL A 610 16.53 -8.39 -18.89
CA VAL A 610 16.75 -7.02 -18.42
C VAL A 610 17.77 -7.06 -17.30
N GLY A 611 18.95 -6.47 -17.53
CA GLY A 611 19.99 -6.45 -16.50
C GLY A 611 19.56 -5.70 -15.23
N GLN A 612 18.90 -4.55 -15.39
CA GLN A 612 18.32 -3.77 -14.29
C GLN A 612 16.97 -3.20 -14.69
N LEU A 613 15.98 -3.35 -13.81
CA LEU A 613 14.66 -2.75 -13.92
C LEU A 613 14.34 -2.00 -12.63
N GLN A 614 14.15 -0.68 -12.73
CA GLN A 614 13.85 0.20 -11.61
C GLN A 614 12.46 0.79 -11.78
N GLY A 615 11.76 1.01 -10.66
CA GLY A 615 10.42 1.56 -10.68
C GLY A 615 10.03 2.31 -9.40
N THR A 616 8.97 3.10 -9.52
CA THR A 616 8.28 3.75 -8.40
C THR A 616 6.85 3.23 -8.30
N PHE A 617 6.28 3.16 -7.10
CA PHE A 617 4.89 2.77 -6.87
C PHE A 617 4.12 3.87 -6.11
N GLY A 618 2.79 3.90 -6.24
CA GLY A 618 1.94 4.93 -5.66
C GLY A 618 0.95 5.49 -6.69
N LYS A 619 1.02 6.80 -6.96
CA LYS A 619 0.10 7.45 -7.93
C LYS A 619 0.35 7.05 -9.38
N MET A 620 1.60 6.77 -9.74
CA MET A 620 2.00 6.30 -11.07
C MET A 620 2.99 5.15 -10.90
N LEU A 621 2.91 4.15 -11.78
CA LEU A 621 3.82 3.02 -11.82
C LEU A 621 4.73 3.18 -13.04
N GLY A 622 6.03 3.39 -12.82
CA GLY A 622 6.99 3.61 -13.91
C GLY A 622 8.42 3.78 -13.42
N GLY A 623 9.37 3.75 -14.36
CA GLY A 623 10.79 3.90 -14.08
C GLY A 623 11.67 3.64 -15.29
N THR A 624 12.82 3.00 -15.08
CA THR A 624 13.87 2.81 -16.09
C THR A 624 14.27 1.36 -16.23
N PHE A 625 14.83 1.02 -17.39
CA PHE A 625 15.46 -0.27 -17.64
C PHE A 625 16.83 -0.08 -18.30
N ASP A 626 17.73 -1.01 -18.04
CA ASP A 626 19.07 -1.01 -18.61
C ASP A 626 19.53 -2.44 -18.94
N THR A 627 20.39 -2.56 -19.96
CA THR A 627 20.86 -3.85 -20.50
C THR A 627 19.69 -4.76 -20.91
N LEU A 628 18.73 -4.20 -21.65
CA LEU A 628 17.65 -4.96 -22.28
C LEU A 628 18.22 -5.80 -23.44
N GLY A 629 17.92 -7.09 -23.43
CA GLY A 629 18.13 -8.01 -24.53
C GLY A 629 16.86 -8.79 -24.82
N GLY A 630 16.70 -9.27 -26.04
CA GLY A 630 15.52 -10.07 -26.37
C GLY A 630 15.55 -10.68 -27.76
N GLN A 631 14.69 -11.66 -27.96
CA GLN A 631 14.46 -12.31 -29.26
C GLN A 631 13.03 -12.84 -29.29
N ILE A 632 12.36 -12.71 -30.44
CA ILE A 632 10.99 -13.17 -30.64
C ILE A 632 11.03 -14.54 -31.31
N GLY A 633 10.59 -15.58 -30.59
CA GLY A 633 10.43 -16.94 -31.10
C GLY A 633 11.50 -17.42 -32.09
N ALA A 634 11.05 -17.82 -33.28
CA ALA A 634 11.89 -18.28 -34.38
C ALA A 634 12.51 -17.16 -35.24
N VAL A 635 12.24 -15.88 -34.94
CA VAL A 635 12.77 -14.75 -35.70
C VAL A 635 14.29 -14.68 -35.47
N PRO A 636 15.12 -14.75 -36.52
CA PRO A 636 16.58 -14.76 -36.42
C PRO A 636 17.15 -13.36 -36.18
N LEU A 637 16.55 -12.58 -35.28
CA LEU A 637 16.96 -11.22 -34.93
C LEU A 637 17.06 -11.09 -33.41
N VAL A 638 18.17 -10.54 -32.93
CA VAL A 638 18.44 -10.35 -31.50
C VAL A 638 18.54 -8.86 -31.20
N LEU A 639 17.79 -8.42 -30.19
CA LEU A 639 17.90 -7.12 -29.57
C LEU A 639 18.90 -7.19 -28.40
N SER A 640 19.73 -6.18 -28.27
CA SER A 640 20.73 -6.05 -27.20
C SER A 640 20.97 -4.59 -26.81
N GLN A 641 21.68 -4.37 -25.70
CA GLN A 641 22.10 -3.06 -25.21
C GLN A 641 20.94 -2.06 -25.05
N GLY A 642 19.72 -2.55 -24.81
CA GLY A 642 18.58 -1.66 -24.73
C GLY A 642 18.52 -0.91 -23.41
N LYS A 643 18.20 0.39 -23.47
CA LYS A 643 18.15 1.27 -22.30
C LYS A 643 17.07 2.31 -22.47
N GLY A 644 16.29 2.56 -21.42
CA GLY A 644 15.18 3.50 -21.53
C GLY A 644 14.31 3.61 -20.29
N SER A 645 13.08 4.02 -20.54
CA SER A 645 12.04 4.24 -19.55
C SER A 645 10.80 3.40 -19.84
N TRP A 646 10.07 3.05 -18.80
CA TRP A 646 8.82 2.33 -18.88
C TRP A 646 7.78 2.97 -17.96
N GLN A 647 6.51 2.85 -18.34
CA GLN A 647 5.39 3.33 -17.54
C GLN A 647 4.19 2.39 -17.71
N PHE A 648 3.40 2.26 -16.66
CA PHE A 648 2.16 1.51 -16.64
C PHE A 648 1.01 2.44 -16.26
N ALA A 649 0.08 2.66 -17.19
CA ALA A 649 -1.05 3.58 -17.04
C ALA A 649 -2.28 2.99 -17.75
N GLU A 650 -3.47 3.22 -17.19
CA GLU A 650 -4.76 2.82 -17.79
C GLU A 650 -4.86 1.32 -18.16
N GLY A 651 -4.08 0.46 -17.48
CA GLY A 651 -4.04 -0.99 -17.75
C GLY A 651 -3.09 -1.42 -18.88
N GLY A 652 -2.33 -0.48 -19.47
CA GLY A 652 -1.32 -0.74 -20.50
C GLY A 652 0.11 -0.43 -20.03
N LEU A 653 1.07 -1.14 -20.62
CA LEU A 653 2.52 -0.91 -20.43
C LEU A 653 3.08 -0.21 -21.66
N SER A 654 3.91 0.82 -21.48
CA SER A 654 4.66 1.44 -22.57
C SER A 654 6.13 1.63 -22.24
N LEU A 655 7.00 1.35 -23.20
CA LEU A 655 8.45 1.50 -23.13
C LEU A 655 8.93 2.49 -24.19
N LEU A 656 9.95 3.27 -23.83
CA LEU A 656 10.67 4.16 -24.73
C LEU A 656 12.16 4.05 -24.43
N GLY A 657 12.98 3.68 -25.42
CA GLY A 657 14.41 3.54 -25.20
C GLY A 657 15.22 3.28 -26.47
N SER A 658 16.54 3.30 -26.33
CA SER A 658 17.45 2.87 -27.39
C SER A 658 17.69 1.37 -27.33
N PHE A 659 18.13 0.76 -28.43
CA PHE A 659 18.64 -0.61 -28.48
C PHE A 659 19.50 -0.85 -29.72
N ARG A 660 20.20 -1.99 -29.74
CA ARG A 660 20.95 -2.50 -30.89
C ARG A 660 20.30 -3.78 -31.41
N LEU A 661 20.06 -3.85 -32.71
CA LEU A 661 19.52 -5.00 -33.42
C LEU A 661 20.63 -5.69 -34.22
N ALA A 662 20.71 -7.01 -34.12
CA ALA A 662 21.66 -7.82 -34.89
C ALA A 662 21.00 -9.09 -35.44
N ASP A 663 21.58 -9.64 -36.49
CA ASP A 663 21.23 -10.96 -37.00
C ASP A 663 21.70 -12.05 -36.02
N ALA A 664 20.86 -13.07 -35.81
CA ALA A 664 21.19 -14.20 -34.95
C ALA A 664 22.05 -15.27 -35.67
N GLU A 665 22.12 -15.22 -37.00
CA GLU A 665 22.86 -16.20 -37.81
C GLU A 665 24.38 -16.10 -37.63
N ALA A 666 25.08 -17.22 -37.70
CA ALA A 666 26.55 -17.28 -37.57
C ALA A 666 27.26 -16.47 -38.67
N SER A 667 26.66 -16.41 -39.87
CA SER A 667 27.04 -15.51 -40.95
C SER A 667 25.97 -14.43 -41.06
N PRO A 668 26.16 -13.26 -40.42
CA PRO A 668 25.11 -12.24 -40.36
C PRO A 668 24.77 -11.71 -41.75
N ARG A 669 23.48 -11.54 -42.06
CA ARG A 669 23.02 -11.01 -43.35
C ARG A 669 23.14 -9.50 -43.45
N PHE A 670 23.18 -8.81 -42.32
CA PHE A 670 23.31 -7.36 -42.25
C PHE A 670 24.23 -6.96 -41.09
N GLU A 671 24.88 -5.82 -41.26
CA GLU A 671 25.66 -5.19 -40.19
C GLU A 671 24.71 -4.70 -39.09
N PRO A 672 25.06 -4.84 -37.81
CA PRO A 672 24.19 -4.47 -36.71
C PRO A 672 23.65 -3.03 -36.82
N LEU A 673 22.40 -2.84 -36.44
CA LEU A 673 21.68 -1.58 -36.53
C LEU A 673 21.39 -1.01 -35.14
N LEU A 674 21.37 0.31 -35.03
CA LEU A 674 21.00 1.03 -33.81
C LEU A 674 19.59 1.60 -33.96
N ALA A 675 18.79 1.47 -32.91
CA ALA A 675 17.54 2.20 -32.76
C ALA A 675 17.72 3.20 -31.62
N PRO A 676 17.86 4.52 -31.88
CA PRO A 676 18.04 5.50 -30.81
C PRO A 676 16.78 5.69 -29.95
N ALA A 677 15.60 5.50 -30.54
CA ALA A 677 14.31 5.71 -29.89
C ALA A 677 13.26 4.72 -30.41
N GLY A 678 13.28 3.51 -29.87
CA GLY A 678 12.21 2.53 -30.02
C GLY A 678 11.07 2.79 -29.04
N ARG A 679 9.84 2.66 -29.53
CA ARG A 679 8.62 2.67 -28.72
C ARG A 679 8.01 1.28 -28.73
N LEU A 680 7.51 0.84 -27.58
CA LEU A 680 6.73 -0.38 -27.46
C LEU A 680 5.53 -0.11 -26.56
N THR A 681 4.35 -0.57 -26.94
CA THR A 681 3.16 -0.61 -26.10
C THR A 681 2.67 -2.05 -25.99
N LEU A 682 2.17 -2.40 -24.81
CA LEU A 682 1.54 -3.68 -24.52
C LEU A 682 0.18 -3.40 -23.87
N ASN A 683 -0.88 -3.77 -24.58
CA ASN A 683 -2.27 -3.66 -24.13
C ASN A 683 -2.91 -5.05 -24.18
N GLY A 684 -3.19 -5.64 -23.02
CA GLY A 684 -3.67 -7.03 -22.94
C GLY A 684 -2.60 -8.01 -23.46
N SER A 685 -2.89 -8.72 -24.56
CA SER A 685 -1.94 -9.62 -25.25
C SER A 685 -1.24 -8.99 -26.46
N ARG A 686 -1.63 -7.78 -26.88
CA ARG A 686 -1.11 -7.16 -28.11
C ARG A 686 0.08 -6.25 -27.80
N ILE A 687 1.20 -6.54 -28.45
CA ILE A 687 2.39 -5.69 -28.53
C ILE A 687 2.33 -4.91 -29.83
N GLU A 688 2.56 -3.60 -29.75
CA GLU A 688 2.86 -2.75 -30.89
C GLU A 688 4.21 -2.08 -30.65
N ALA A 689 5.12 -2.15 -31.61
CA ALA A 689 6.43 -1.54 -31.49
C ALA A 689 6.84 -0.79 -32.76
N GLN A 690 7.58 0.30 -32.59
CA GLN A 690 8.06 1.14 -33.68
C GLN A 690 9.49 1.57 -33.40
N ALA A 691 10.36 1.53 -34.41
CA ALA A 691 11.73 2.00 -34.30
C ALA A 691 12.28 2.43 -35.65
N ASP A 692 13.11 3.48 -35.63
CA ASP A 692 13.94 3.86 -36.77
C ASP A 692 15.30 3.19 -36.60
N LEU A 693 15.73 2.42 -37.60
CA LEU A 693 16.99 1.69 -37.59
C LEU A 693 18.08 2.48 -38.33
N ILE A 694 19.23 2.64 -37.68
CA ILE A 694 20.36 3.42 -38.15
C ILE A 694 21.59 2.52 -38.29
N GLY A 695 22.38 2.71 -39.35
CA GLY A 695 23.64 1.99 -39.55
C GLY A 695 24.67 2.25 -38.43
N THR A 696 25.45 1.24 -38.06
CA THR A 696 26.51 1.37 -37.04
C THR A 696 27.84 1.85 -37.60
N LYS A 697 28.22 1.40 -38.80
CA LYS A 697 29.44 1.86 -39.48
C LYS A 697 29.31 3.29 -40.00
N ARG A 698 28.13 3.64 -40.50
CA ARG A 698 27.76 5.00 -40.92
C ARG A 698 26.36 5.33 -40.40
N PRO A 699 26.16 6.49 -39.75
CA PRO A 699 24.89 6.85 -39.12
C PRO A 699 23.86 7.33 -40.15
N VAL A 700 23.37 6.40 -40.97
CA VAL A 700 22.29 6.63 -41.96
C VAL A 700 21.04 5.88 -41.54
N GLU A 701 19.87 6.47 -41.78
CA GLU A 701 18.59 5.78 -41.57
C GLU A 701 18.42 4.66 -42.59
N VAL A 702 18.38 3.42 -42.12
CA VAL A 702 18.30 2.20 -42.93
C VAL A 702 16.86 1.83 -43.22
N ALA A 703 16.03 1.78 -42.18
CA ALA A 703 14.63 1.41 -42.29
C ALA A 703 13.82 1.90 -41.09
N LYS A 704 12.55 2.23 -41.31
CA LYS A 704 11.54 2.36 -40.26
C LYS A 704 10.84 1.02 -40.10
N VAL A 705 10.72 0.56 -38.86
CA VAL A 705 10.11 -0.74 -38.56
C VAL A 705 8.89 -0.56 -37.68
N SER A 706 7.78 -1.17 -38.07
CA SER A 706 6.56 -1.28 -37.28
C SER A 706 6.23 -2.75 -37.04
N ILE A 707 6.03 -3.13 -35.79
CA ILE A 707 5.78 -4.50 -35.35
C ILE A 707 4.42 -4.56 -34.66
N ILE A 708 3.64 -5.58 -34.99
CA ILE A 708 2.49 -6.00 -34.20
C ILE A 708 2.67 -7.48 -33.82
N HIS A 709 2.39 -7.83 -32.57
CA HIS A 709 2.54 -9.20 -32.08
C HIS A 709 1.46 -9.52 -31.04
N ASP A 710 0.91 -10.73 -31.09
CA ASP A 710 -0.04 -11.25 -30.10
C ASP A 710 0.66 -12.33 -29.25
N LEU A 711 0.86 -12.03 -27.96
CA LEU A 711 1.51 -12.91 -27.00
C LEU A 711 0.72 -14.21 -26.73
N GLY A 712 -0.61 -14.17 -26.84
CA GLY A 712 -1.46 -15.32 -26.57
C GLY A 712 -1.39 -16.36 -27.69
N LYS A 713 -1.25 -15.92 -28.93
CA LYS A 713 -1.09 -16.79 -30.11
C LYS A 713 0.35 -17.08 -30.50
N GLY A 714 1.29 -16.22 -30.10
CA GLY A 714 2.67 -16.30 -30.58
C GLY A 714 2.87 -15.84 -32.03
N GLU A 715 1.88 -15.14 -32.60
CA GLU A 715 1.87 -14.70 -34.00
C GLU A 715 2.18 -13.20 -34.10
N GLY A 716 2.85 -12.78 -35.17
CA GLY A 716 3.13 -11.37 -35.39
C GLY A 716 3.61 -11.04 -36.79
N GLN A 717 3.79 -9.74 -37.05
CA GLN A 717 4.39 -9.25 -38.28
C GLN A 717 5.22 -8.00 -38.01
N ALA A 718 6.27 -7.83 -38.81
CA ALA A 718 7.08 -6.63 -38.93
C ALA A 718 6.93 -6.06 -40.34
N LEU A 719 6.66 -4.76 -40.44
CA LEU A 719 6.69 -3.99 -41.67
C LEU A 719 7.95 -3.13 -41.66
N LEU A 720 8.72 -3.21 -42.74
CA LEU A 720 9.94 -2.45 -42.95
C LEU A 720 9.69 -1.46 -44.07
N ASP A 721 10.00 -0.20 -43.84
CA ASP A 721 9.93 0.88 -44.82
C ASP A 721 11.34 1.46 -45.02
N VAL A 722 11.85 1.40 -46.24
CA VAL A 722 13.18 1.91 -46.61
C VAL A 722 12.97 3.17 -47.45
N PRO A 723 13.11 4.38 -46.85
CA PRO A 723 12.66 5.63 -47.46
C PRO A 723 13.47 6.07 -48.69
N GLY A 724 14.65 5.49 -48.90
CA GLY A 724 15.53 5.77 -50.04
C GLY A 724 16.99 5.89 -49.63
N LEU A 725 17.72 4.78 -49.65
CA LEU A 725 19.14 4.71 -49.36
C LEU A 725 19.96 5.15 -50.57
N ARG A 726 20.68 6.26 -50.41
CA ARG A 726 21.62 6.78 -51.41
C ARG A 726 23.00 6.19 -51.17
N PHE A 727 23.48 5.38 -52.12
CA PHE A 727 24.86 4.90 -52.18
C PHE A 727 25.69 5.80 -53.08
N ASN A 728 26.95 6.04 -52.70
CA ASN A 728 27.95 6.77 -53.49
C ASN A 728 29.36 6.35 -53.08
N THR A 729 30.31 6.40 -54.00
CA THR A 729 31.68 5.87 -53.83
C THR A 729 32.41 6.44 -52.61
N ASP A 730 32.20 7.72 -52.30
CA ASP A 730 32.85 8.41 -51.16
C ASP A 730 32.04 8.38 -49.86
N GLY A 731 30.84 7.79 -49.87
CA GLY A 731 29.94 7.76 -48.72
C GLY A 731 29.44 6.35 -48.43
N LEU A 732 28.13 6.19 -48.30
CA LEU A 732 27.53 4.91 -47.93
C LEU A 732 27.76 3.90 -49.05
N GLN A 733 28.34 2.75 -48.71
CA GLN A 733 28.46 1.60 -49.60
C GLN A 733 27.63 0.42 -49.08
N PRO A 734 27.14 -0.50 -49.94
CA PRO A 734 26.36 -1.65 -49.48
C PRO A 734 27.07 -2.51 -48.43
N ILE A 735 28.40 -2.61 -48.50
CA ILE A 735 29.24 -3.34 -47.53
C ILE A 735 29.20 -2.73 -46.11
N ASP A 736 28.77 -1.47 -45.98
CA ASP A 736 28.54 -0.82 -44.70
C ASP A 736 27.26 -1.31 -44.01
N LEU A 737 26.34 -1.92 -44.77
CA LEU A 737 25.03 -2.39 -44.31
C LEU A 737 24.88 -3.91 -44.37
N THR A 738 25.57 -4.59 -45.30
CA THR A 738 25.50 -6.04 -45.44
C THR A 738 26.83 -6.63 -45.91
N PRO A 739 27.33 -7.71 -45.26
CA PRO A 739 28.51 -8.41 -45.74
C PRO A 739 28.23 -9.25 -47.00
N LEU A 740 26.98 -9.42 -47.41
CA LEU A 740 26.59 -10.28 -48.52
C LEU A 740 27.07 -9.76 -49.88
N THR A 741 27.36 -8.47 -49.99
CA THR A 741 27.88 -7.87 -51.23
C THR A 741 29.38 -8.03 -51.42
N LEU A 742 30.10 -8.48 -50.38
CA LEU A 742 31.55 -8.66 -50.43
C LEU A 742 31.93 -9.67 -51.51
N GLY A 743 32.77 -9.26 -52.47
CA GLY A 743 33.21 -10.09 -53.60
C GLY A 743 32.17 -10.23 -54.72
N VAL A 744 31.00 -9.58 -54.63
CA VAL A 744 29.96 -9.60 -55.67
C VAL A 744 29.88 -8.26 -56.41
N ILE A 745 29.77 -7.16 -55.66
CA ILE A 745 29.69 -5.79 -56.19
C ILE A 745 30.51 -4.83 -55.34
N ALA A 746 31.04 -3.77 -55.97
CA ALA A 746 31.75 -2.67 -55.34
C ALA A 746 31.41 -1.33 -56.02
N ASP A 747 31.91 -0.22 -55.48
CA ASP A 747 31.79 1.14 -56.04
C ASP A 747 30.36 1.50 -56.46
N VAL A 748 29.40 1.24 -55.57
CA VAL A 748 27.99 1.42 -55.87
C VAL A 748 27.60 2.90 -55.74
N ASP A 749 27.06 3.45 -56.82
CA ASP A 749 26.46 4.77 -56.86
C ASP A 749 25.02 4.63 -57.38
N GLY A 750 24.04 4.78 -56.48
CA GLY A 750 22.63 4.76 -56.87
C GLY A 750 21.69 4.98 -55.70
N THR A 751 20.39 4.84 -55.91
CA THR A 751 19.40 4.89 -54.83
C THR A 751 18.61 3.59 -54.79
N VAL A 752 18.42 3.04 -53.58
CA VAL A 752 17.58 1.88 -53.30
C VAL A 752 16.47 2.27 -52.33
N ALA A 753 15.21 2.04 -52.71
CA ALA A 753 14.06 2.30 -51.85
C ALA A 753 13.12 1.09 -51.88
N GLY A 754 12.26 0.93 -50.87
CA GLY A 754 11.32 -0.18 -50.89
C GLY A 754 10.66 -0.47 -49.56
N SER A 755 9.97 -1.61 -49.51
CA SER A 755 9.32 -2.10 -48.31
C SER A 755 9.46 -3.61 -48.17
N GLY A 756 9.45 -4.07 -46.93
CA GLY A 756 9.52 -5.48 -46.55
C GLY A 756 8.42 -5.83 -45.56
N LYS A 757 8.00 -7.10 -45.58
CA LYS A 757 7.10 -7.69 -44.58
C LYS A 757 7.70 -8.99 -44.11
N ILE A 758 7.82 -9.15 -42.79
CA ILE A 758 8.18 -10.41 -42.14
C ILE A 758 6.99 -10.82 -41.29
N ALA A 759 6.49 -12.04 -41.44
CA ALA A 759 5.42 -12.60 -40.63
C ALA A 759 5.90 -13.88 -39.96
N TRP A 760 5.46 -14.10 -38.72
CA TRP A 760 5.82 -15.30 -37.96
C TRP A 760 4.64 -15.82 -37.15
N ASP A 761 4.68 -17.12 -36.90
CA ASP A 761 3.86 -17.83 -35.93
C ASP A 761 4.75 -18.68 -35.01
N SER A 762 4.18 -19.64 -34.28
CA SER A 762 4.93 -20.51 -33.38
C SER A 762 5.93 -21.43 -34.07
N GLU A 763 5.79 -21.68 -35.37
CA GLU A 763 6.55 -22.70 -36.11
C GLU A 763 7.33 -22.11 -37.29
N THR A 764 6.75 -21.14 -38.00
CA THR A 764 7.24 -20.66 -39.29
C THR A 764 7.53 -19.16 -39.30
N VAL A 765 8.49 -18.76 -40.12
CA VAL A 765 8.80 -17.37 -40.46
C VAL A 765 8.75 -17.23 -41.98
N THR A 766 7.92 -16.31 -42.46
CA THR A 766 7.81 -15.98 -43.89
C THR A 766 8.21 -14.52 -44.11
N SER A 767 8.78 -14.21 -45.26
CA SER A 767 9.19 -12.83 -45.55
C SER A 767 8.99 -12.49 -47.02
N THR A 768 8.59 -11.26 -47.30
CA THR A 768 8.37 -10.75 -48.66
C THR A 768 8.88 -9.31 -48.74
N GLY A 769 9.17 -8.81 -49.94
CA GLY A 769 9.56 -7.42 -50.09
C GLY A 769 9.50 -6.94 -51.52
N ARG A 770 9.39 -5.63 -51.69
CA ARG A 770 9.45 -4.94 -52.98
C ARG A 770 10.43 -3.79 -52.88
N PHE A 771 11.51 -3.86 -53.66
CA PHE A 771 12.56 -2.85 -53.67
C PHE A 771 12.81 -2.37 -55.10
N THR A 772 13.14 -1.09 -55.24
CA THR A 772 13.56 -0.50 -56.50
C THR A 772 15.00 -0.05 -56.37
N ALA A 773 15.79 -0.40 -57.39
CA ALA A 773 17.10 0.16 -57.62
C ALA A 773 16.97 1.05 -58.87
N THR A 774 17.31 2.33 -58.75
CA THR A 774 17.14 3.30 -59.83
C THR A 774 18.46 3.92 -60.22
N ASN A 775 18.79 3.85 -61.52
CA ASN A 775 19.97 4.44 -62.12
C ASN A 775 21.27 4.13 -61.35
N VAL A 776 21.45 2.86 -60.97
CA VAL A 776 22.60 2.40 -60.19
C VAL A 776 23.80 2.18 -61.11
N ALA A 777 24.94 2.75 -60.75
CA ALA A 777 26.26 2.37 -61.24
C ALA A 777 26.96 1.48 -60.20
N LEU A 778 27.68 0.46 -60.64
CA LEU A 778 28.44 -0.45 -59.78
C LEU A 778 29.57 -1.13 -60.53
N ALA A 779 30.60 -1.56 -59.81
CA ALA A 779 31.61 -2.49 -60.32
C ALA A 779 31.21 -3.92 -59.97
N ALA A 780 30.96 -4.76 -60.99
CA ALA A 780 30.69 -6.18 -60.82
C ALA A 780 31.92 -7.03 -61.21
N ALA A 781 31.93 -8.31 -60.85
CA ALA A 781 32.99 -9.25 -61.22
C ALA A 781 33.23 -9.38 -62.74
N PHE A 782 32.25 -9.03 -63.57
CA PHE A 782 32.35 -9.04 -65.03
C PHE A 782 32.57 -7.65 -65.64
N GLY A 783 32.84 -6.61 -64.84
CA GLY A 783 33.10 -5.24 -65.30
C GLY A 783 32.13 -4.19 -64.75
N PRO A 784 32.39 -2.89 -65.00
CA PRO A 784 31.52 -1.80 -64.59
C PRO A 784 30.16 -1.85 -65.29
N VAL A 785 29.12 -1.54 -64.52
CA VAL A 785 27.71 -1.48 -64.89
C VAL A 785 27.24 -0.04 -64.65
N GLN A 786 26.55 0.55 -65.61
CA GLN A 786 25.99 1.91 -65.51
C GLN A 786 24.49 1.93 -65.82
N GLY A 787 23.74 2.75 -65.08
CA GLY A 787 22.31 2.98 -65.31
C GLY A 787 21.41 1.77 -65.03
N LEU A 788 21.82 0.87 -64.13
CA LEU A 788 21.00 -0.28 -63.72
C LEU A 788 19.71 0.21 -63.04
N THR A 789 18.58 -0.17 -63.62
CA THR A 789 17.25 0.08 -63.06
C THR A 789 16.46 -1.22 -63.02
N THR A 790 15.98 -1.60 -61.84
CA THR A 790 15.22 -2.84 -61.64
C THR A 790 14.27 -2.73 -60.45
N GLU A 791 13.16 -3.46 -60.52
CA GLU A 791 12.28 -3.72 -59.39
C GLU A 791 12.49 -5.17 -58.96
N LEU A 792 12.75 -5.37 -57.67
CA LEU A 792 13.02 -6.64 -57.03
C LEU A 792 11.81 -7.03 -56.17
N ASN A 793 11.09 -8.06 -56.59
CA ASN A 793 10.00 -8.65 -55.82
C ASN A 793 10.47 -9.93 -55.11
N PHE A 794 10.76 -9.82 -53.82
CA PHE A 794 11.22 -10.90 -52.95
C PHE A 794 10.05 -11.77 -52.48
N THR A 795 10.15 -13.07 -52.72
CA THR A 795 9.27 -14.12 -52.15
C THR A 795 9.80 -14.65 -50.83
N ASP A 796 11.10 -14.43 -50.56
CA ASP A 796 11.75 -14.65 -49.27
C ASP A 796 12.88 -13.63 -49.09
N LEU A 797 12.56 -12.49 -48.46
CA LEU A 797 13.50 -11.39 -48.22
C LEU A 797 14.66 -11.81 -47.31
N LEU A 798 14.39 -12.60 -46.27
CA LEU A 798 15.37 -13.07 -45.29
C LEU A 798 16.42 -14.01 -45.89
N ASN A 799 16.08 -14.73 -46.96
CA ASN A 799 17.00 -15.60 -47.71
C ASN A 799 17.41 -15.02 -49.08
N VAL A 800 17.07 -13.75 -49.36
CA VAL A 800 17.41 -13.03 -50.60
C VAL A 800 16.91 -13.79 -51.85
N ARG A 801 15.66 -14.24 -51.85
CA ARG A 801 15.02 -14.93 -52.98
C ARG A 801 13.92 -14.10 -53.62
N THR A 802 13.93 -14.02 -54.94
CA THR A 802 12.90 -13.32 -55.73
C THR A 802 11.99 -14.29 -56.47
N ALA A 803 10.81 -13.79 -56.86
CA ALA A 803 10.00 -14.47 -57.87
C ALA A 803 10.79 -14.57 -59.20
N PRO A 804 10.53 -15.60 -60.04
CA PRO A 804 11.10 -15.68 -61.39
C PRO A 804 10.63 -14.52 -62.28
N GLY A 805 11.33 -14.25 -63.37
CA GLY A 805 10.95 -13.23 -64.36
C GLY A 805 11.17 -11.77 -63.94
N GLN A 806 12.05 -11.48 -62.96
CA GLN A 806 12.42 -10.09 -62.64
C GLN A 806 13.08 -9.45 -63.86
N VAL A 807 12.84 -8.16 -64.09
CA VAL A 807 13.43 -7.44 -65.24
C VAL A 807 14.40 -6.38 -64.75
N ALA A 808 15.63 -6.40 -65.28
CA ALA A 808 16.59 -5.32 -65.12
C ALA A 808 16.86 -4.66 -66.48
N LYS A 809 16.95 -3.33 -66.47
CA LYS A 809 17.41 -2.52 -67.60
C LYS A 809 18.75 -1.90 -67.24
N VAL A 810 19.70 -1.93 -68.16
CA VAL A 810 21.05 -1.41 -67.95
C VAL A 810 21.44 -0.53 -69.13
N ALA A 811 22.00 0.65 -68.86
CA ALA A 811 22.42 1.57 -69.92
C ALA A 811 23.71 1.07 -70.59
N GLU A 812 24.70 0.64 -69.82
CA GLU A 812 25.96 0.10 -70.33
C GLU A 812 26.54 -0.96 -69.38
N ILE A 813 27.10 -2.04 -69.94
CA ILE A 813 27.99 -2.98 -69.25
C ILE A 813 29.27 -3.10 -70.06
N ASN A 814 30.43 -2.99 -69.42
CA ASN A 814 31.72 -3.04 -70.13
C ASN A 814 32.68 -4.09 -69.54
N PRO A 815 32.59 -5.37 -69.96
CA PRO A 815 33.57 -6.42 -69.63
C PRO A 815 34.90 -6.30 -70.39
N GLY A 816 35.13 -5.21 -71.13
CA GLY A 816 36.22 -5.03 -72.10
C GLY A 816 35.70 -4.56 -73.47
N VAL A 817 34.51 -5.03 -73.86
CA VAL A 817 33.73 -4.54 -75.02
C VAL A 817 32.39 -3.99 -74.50
N PRO A 818 32.09 -2.69 -74.65
CA PRO A 818 30.88 -2.11 -74.10
C PRO A 818 29.63 -2.61 -74.83
N VAL A 819 28.64 -3.08 -74.07
CA VAL A 819 27.30 -3.40 -74.58
C VAL A 819 26.28 -2.46 -73.95
N ARG A 820 25.41 -1.88 -74.77
CA ARG A 820 24.48 -0.82 -74.37
C ARG A 820 23.03 -1.28 -74.41
N GLU A 821 22.18 -0.59 -73.64
CA GLU A 821 20.72 -0.76 -73.63
C GLU A 821 20.26 -2.21 -73.36
N GLY A 822 20.91 -2.87 -72.41
CA GLY A 822 20.65 -4.27 -72.06
C GLY A 822 19.36 -4.46 -71.28
N VAL A 823 18.61 -5.53 -71.61
CA VAL A 823 17.43 -5.98 -70.84
C VAL A 823 17.60 -7.44 -70.42
N PHE A 824 17.49 -7.69 -69.11
CA PHE A 824 17.75 -8.98 -68.48
C PHE A 824 16.48 -9.49 -67.81
N ARG A 825 16.20 -10.79 -67.96
CA ARG A 825 15.27 -11.53 -67.10
C ARG A 825 16.06 -12.40 -66.15
N TYR A 826 15.78 -12.28 -64.86
CA TYR A 826 16.57 -12.95 -63.84
C TYR A 826 15.74 -13.33 -62.60
N GLN A 827 16.33 -14.18 -61.78
CA GLN A 827 15.84 -14.58 -60.48
C GLN A 827 17.01 -14.65 -59.50
N LEU A 828 16.87 -14.04 -58.32
CA LEU A 828 17.78 -14.28 -57.20
C LEU A 828 17.37 -15.59 -56.52
N LEU A 829 18.29 -16.56 -56.49
CA LEU A 829 18.08 -17.86 -55.85
C LEU A 829 18.51 -17.86 -54.38
N ASP A 830 19.48 -17.00 -54.05
CA ASP A 830 19.91 -16.59 -52.71
C ASP A 830 20.87 -15.40 -52.84
N SER A 831 21.55 -15.03 -51.75
CA SER A 831 22.47 -13.90 -51.68
C SER A 831 23.68 -13.97 -52.61
N ARG A 832 24.03 -15.16 -53.12
CA ARG A 832 25.21 -15.38 -53.98
C ARG A 832 24.94 -16.16 -55.25
N ARG A 833 23.69 -16.53 -55.54
CA ARG A 833 23.31 -17.22 -56.78
C ARG A 833 22.23 -16.47 -57.53
N VAL A 834 22.53 -16.11 -58.78
CA VAL A 834 21.62 -15.42 -59.69
C VAL A 834 21.36 -16.30 -60.90
N ARG A 835 20.09 -16.65 -61.12
CA ARG A 835 19.68 -17.31 -62.36
C ARG A 835 19.33 -16.24 -63.39
N VAL A 836 20.08 -16.20 -64.47
CA VAL A 836 19.74 -15.40 -65.65
C VAL A 836 18.87 -16.28 -66.55
N GLU A 837 17.62 -15.88 -66.72
CA GLU A 837 16.64 -16.59 -67.56
C GLU A 837 16.80 -16.21 -69.04
N GLY A 838 17.39 -15.05 -69.29
CA GLY A 838 17.79 -14.59 -70.62
C GLY A 838 18.14 -13.12 -70.58
N ALA A 839 19.08 -12.69 -71.40
CA ALA A 839 19.42 -11.28 -71.56
C ALA A 839 19.61 -10.94 -73.02
N ARG A 840 19.32 -9.69 -73.39
CA ARG A 840 19.42 -9.21 -74.76
C ARG A 840 19.92 -7.79 -74.83
N TRP A 841 20.72 -7.53 -75.87
CA TRP A 841 21.27 -6.22 -76.16
C TRP A 841 21.17 -5.95 -77.66
N PRO A 842 20.78 -4.74 -78.08
CA PRO A 842 21.14 -4.25 -79.40
C PRO A 842 22.67 -4.24 -79.53
N PHE A 843 23.21 -4.89 -80.56
CA PHE A 843 24.65 -5.01 -80.72
C PHE A 843 25.02 -4.99 -82.20
N ALA A 844 25.83 -3.99 -82.61
CA ALA A 844 26.33 -3.84 -83.99
C ALA A 844 25.26 -4.06 -85.08
N GLY A 845 24.11 -3.39 -84.96
CA GLY A 845 22.99 -3.48 -85.91
C GLY A 845 22.11 -4.73 -85.81
N GLY A 846 22.52 -5.73 -85.03
CA GLY A 846 21.76 -6.95 -84.72
C GLY A 846 21.43 -7.08 -83.23
N GLU A 847 21.37 -8.31 -82.73
CA GLU A 847 21.09 -8.63 -81.32
C GLU A 847 22.16 -9.57 -80.75
N LEU A 848 22.61 -9.30 -79.54
CA LEU A 848 23.36 -10.23 -78.70
C LEU A 848 22.40 -10.80 -77.65
N VAL A 849 22.31 -12.12 -77.52
CA VAL A 849 21.41 -12.80 -76.59
C VAL A 849 22.19 -13.74 -75.69
N LEU A 850 22.04 -13.64 -74.38
CA LEU A 850 22.62 -14.57 -73.41
C LEU A 850 21.66 -15.74 -73.18
N ASP A 851 22.17 -16.96 -73.37
CA ASP A 851 21.44 -18.19 -73.05
C ASP A 851 21.24 -18.32 -71.52
N PRO A 852 20.15 -18.99 -71.07
CA PRO A 852 19.87 -19.16 -69.64
C PRO A 852 21.05 -19.79 -68.91
N THR A 853 21.48 -19.17 -67.81
CA THR A 853 22.62 -19.64 -67.01
C THR A 853 22.44 -19.29 -65.54
N THR A 854 23.18 -19.95 -64.65
CA THR A 854 23.21 -19.61 -63.22
C THR A 854 24.60 -19.11 -62.86
N LEU A 855 24.65 -17.89 -62.33
CA LEU A 855 25.85 -17.25 -61.82
C LEU A 855 25.98 -17.58 -60.35
N ASP A 856 26.99 -18.37 -59.99
CA ASP A 856 27.33 -18.69 -58.60
C ASP A 856 28.55 -17.88 -58.16
N PHE A 857 28.38 -17.12 -57.08
CA PHE A 857 29.40 -16.28 -56.46
C PHE A 857 29.93 -16.90 -55.16
N ASN A 858 29.52 -18.12 -54.79
CA ASN A 858 30.06 -18.84 -53.62
C ASN A 858 31.43 -19.45 -53.88
N GLU A 859 31.67 -19.91 -55.12
CA GLU A 859 32.93 -20.50 -55.53
C GLU A 859 33.75 -19.50 -56.35
N ALA A 860 35.07 -19.50 -56.17
CA ALA A 860 36.03 -18.81 -57.06
C ALA A 860 36.08 -19.43 -58.48
N GLY A 861 35.11 -20.27 -58.83
CA GLY A 861 35.06 -21.09 -60.03
C GLY A 861 34.77 -20.31 -61.31
N LYS A 862 35.08 -20.98 -62.42
CA LYS A 862 34.84 -20.53 -63.81
C LYS A 862 33.33 -20.40 -64.09
N ARG A 863 32.85 -19.18 -64.33
CA ARG A 863 31.45 -18.87 -64.67
C ARG A 863 31.26 -18.94 -66.17
N ARG A 864 30.49 -19.93 -66.65
CA ARG A 864 30.27 -20.17 -68.08
C ARG A 864 28.98 -19.50 -68.55
N MET A 865 29.08 -18.70 -69.61
CA MET A 865 27.98 -17.95 -70.20
C MET A 865 28.04 -18.11 -71.71
N THR A 866 26.94 -18.43 -72.38
CA THR A 866 26.93 -18.58 -73.85
C THR A 866 26.12 -17.47 -74.47
N PHE A 867 26.76 -16.65 -75.31
CA PHE A 867 26.09 -15.56 -76.01
C PHE A 867 25.81 -15.96 -77.46
N GLN A 868 24.56 -15.87 -77.87
CA GLN A 868 24.11 -16.00 -79.25
C GLN A 868 24.19 -14.64 -79.94
N VAL A 869 24.91 -14.58 -81.04
CA VAL A 869 24.98 -13.43 -81.93
C VAL A 869 23.94 -13.63 -83.03
N LYS A 870 23.05 -12.66 -83.25
CA LYS A 870 21.97 -12.75 -84.24
C LYS A 870 21.93 -11.53 -85.15
N GLY A 871 22.22 -11.73 -86.43
CA GLY A 871 22.04 -10.76 -87.49
C GLY A 871 22.93 -9.53 -87.34
N VAL A 872 24.11 -9.69 -86.73
CA VAL A 872 25.06 -8.59 -86.49
C VAL A 872 25.70 -8.16 -87.79
N ASP A 873 25.72 -6.86 -88.06
CA ASP A 873 26.36 -6.28 -89.23
C ASP A 873 27.89 -6.30 -89.07
N ALA A 874 28.57 -6.79 -90.11
CA ALA A 874 30.02 -6.98 -90.12
C ALA A 874 30.81 -5.67 -89.91
N ALA A 875 30.39 -4.60 -90.59
CA ALA A 875 31.10 -3.32 -90.57
C ALA A 875 30.91 -2.65 -89.19
N LEU A 876 29.68 -2.69 -88.67
CA LEU A 876 29.40 -2.20 -87.31
C LEU A 876 30.11 -3.04 -86.26
N PHE A 877 30.19 -4.37 -86.41
CA PHE A 877 30.89 -5.23 -85.46
C PHE A 877 32.38 -4.95 -85.41
N LEU A 878 33.04 -4.86 -86.57
CA LEU A 878 34.47 -4.53 -86.64
C LEU A 878 34.76 -3.14 -86.05
N LYS A 879 33.85 -2.18 -86.24
CA LYS A 879 33.92 -0.85 -85.64
C LYS A 879 33.79 -0.88 -84.11
N GLU A 880 32.81 -1.59 -83.57
CA GLU A 880 32.63 -1.75 -82.11
C GLU A 880 33.81 -2.51 -81.47
N MET A 881 34.37 -3.47 -82.21
CA MET A 881 35.57 -4.22 -81.83
C MET A 881 36.89 -3.47 -82.10
N ALA A 882 36.83 -2.23 -82.61
CA ALA A 882 37.99 -1.38 -82.93
C ALA A 882 39.05 -2.05 -83.85
N PHE A 883 38.61 -2.82 -84.85
CA PHE A 883 39.48 -3.39 -85.88
C PHE A 883 39.66 -2.42 -87.07
N ASP A 884 40.61 -1.49 -86.98
CA ASP A 884 40.80 -0.46 -88.02
C ASP A 884 41.44 -0.98 -89.32
N ASN A 885 42.07 -2.16 -89.28
CA ASN A 885 42.82 -2.73 -90.40
C ASN A 885 42.01 -3.69 -91.28
N LEU A 886 40.71 -3.84 -91.03
CA LEU A 886 39.81 -4.78 -91.71
C LEU A 886 38.49 -4.09 -92.02
N ASP A 887 38.07 -4.15 -93.28
CA ASP A 887 36.73 -3.76 -93.72
C ASP A 887 35.96 -5.02 -94.13
N ALA A 888 34.71 -5.13 -93.73
CA ALA A 888 33.87 -6.28 -94.06
C ALA A 888 32.40 -5.88 -94.21
N THR A 889 31.71 -6.53 -95.14
CA THR A 889 30.26 -6.43 -95.31
C THR A 889 29.62 -7.81 -95.10
N GLY A 890 28.36 -7.82 -94.66
CA GLY A 890 27.61 -9.04 -94.40
C GLY A 890 26.92 -9.04 -93.04
N THR A 891 26.11 -10.07 -92.77
CA THR A 891 25.45 -10.27 -91.48
C THR A 891 25.85 -11.61 -90.89
N PHE A 892 26.15 -11.62 -89.59
CA PHE A 892 26.71 -12.76 -88.86
C PHE A 892 25.77 -13.29 -87.78
N ASP A 893 25.70 -14.62 -87.68
CA ASP A 893 25.09 -15.35 -86.57
C ASP A 893 26.11 -16.27 -85.93
N GLY A 894 25.99 -16.57 -84.63
CA GLY A 894 26.85 -17.57 -84.03
C GLY A 894 26.77 -17.64 -82.53
N THR A 895 27.71 -18.37 -81.93
CA THR A 895 27.79 -18.58 -80.49
C THR A 895 29.15 -18.14 -79.97
N LEU A 896 29.15 -17.39 -78.88
CA LEU A 896 30.33 -16.97 -78.14
C LEU A 896 30.22 -17.53 -76.72
N PRO A 897 30.71 -18.76 -76.46
CA PRO A 897 30.84 -19.27 -75.12
C PRO A 897 31.97 -18.53 -74.41
N MET A 898 31.64 -17.93 -73.28
CA MET A 898 32.52 -17.11 -72.46
C MET A 898 32.70 -17.75 -71.09
N ILE A 899 33.91 -17.64 -70.57
CA ILE A 899 34.25 -18.02 -69.20
C ILE A 899 34.79 -16.81 -68.46
N PHE A 900 34.19 -16.49 -67.32
CA PHE A 900 34.67 -15.47 -66.40
C PHE A 900 35.21 -16.11 -65.13
N ASP A 901 36.44 -15.78 -64.76
CA ASP A 901 37.08 -16.14 -63.50
C ASP A 901 37.90 -14.95 -62.95
N GLU A 902 38.73 -15.19 -61.92
CA GLU A 902 39.56 -14.16 -61.27
C GLU A 902 40.53 -13.44 -62.22
N THR A 903 40.87 -14.07 -63.36
CA THR A 903 41.79 -13.50 -64.36
C THR A 903 41.09 -12.67 -65.44
N GLY A 904 39.76 -12.58 -65.39
CA GLY A 904 38.93 -11.86 -66.35
C GLY A 904 38.08 -12.77 -67.25
N GLY A 905 37.43 -12.18 -68.25
CA GLY A 905 36.63 -12.91 -69.22
C GLY A 905 37.48 -13.44 -70.38
N ARG A 906 37.14 -14.63 -70.90
CA ARG A 906 37.71 -15.18 -72.14
C ARG A 906 36.66 -15.93 -72.96
N ILE A 907 36.88 -16.01 -74.26
CA ILE A 907 36.06 -16.80 -75.19
C ILE A 907 36.70 -18.18 -75.36
N GLU A 908 35.92 -19.25 -75.23
CA GLU A 908 36.34 -20.63 -75.50
C GLU A 908 35.38 -21.26 -76.52
N GLY A 909 35.88 -21.54 -77.73
CA GLY A 909 35.11 -22.16 -78.80
C GLY A 909 34.08 -21.23 -79.45
N GLY A 910 34.33 -19.91 -79.48
CA GLY A 910 33.44 -18.97 -80.17
C GLY A 910 33.42 -19.25 -81.68
N GLU A 911 32.25 -19.19 -82.30
CA GLU A 911 32.08 -19.36 -83.75
C GLU A 911 30.99 -18.42 -84.28
N LEU A 912 31.32 -17.59 -85.28
CA LEU A 912 30.41 -16.71 -86.01
C LEU A 912 30.38 -17.13 -87.48
N ARG A 913 29.20 -17.14 -88.11
CA ARG A 913 28.97 -17.57 -89.50
C ARG A 913 28.16 -16.52 -90.24
N ALA A 914 28.56 -16.22 -91.46
CA ALA A 914 27.82 -15.28 -92.30
C ALA A 914 26.50 -15.92 -92.77
N ARG A 915 25.38 -15.18 -92.68
CA ARG A 915 24.05 -15.63 -93.17
C ARG A 915 24.00 -15.73 -94.69
N LYS A 916 24.73 -14.85 -95.36
CA LYS A 916 24.82 -14.71 -96.82
C LYS A 916 26.26 -14.33 -97.19
N GLY A 917 26.61 -14.46 -98.46
CA GLY A 917 27.90 -14.00 -98.94
C GLY A 917 28.11 -12.49 -98.73
N GLY A 918 29.37 -12.08 -98.62
CA GLY A 918 29.76 -10.70 -98.34
C GLY A 918 31.17 -10.40 -98.84
N HIS A 919 31.65 -9.20 -98.48
CA HIS A 919 32.97 -8.69 -98.87
C HIS A 919 33.89 -8.62 -97.65
N ILE A 920 35.18 -8.90 -97.81
CA ILE A 920 36.21 -8.60 -96.81
C ILE A 920 37.45 -8.02 -97.49
N ALA A 921 38.03 -6.99 -96.88
CA ALA A 921 39.24 -6.34 -97.34
C ALA A 921 40.17 -6.07 -96.14
N TYR A 922 41.42 -6.54 -96.24
CA TYR A 922 42.47 -6.11 -95.32
C TYR A 922 43.05 -4.76 -95.77
N VAL A 923 43.01 -3.77 -94.88
CA VAL A 923 43.36 -2.37 -95.15
C VAL A 923 44.63 -1.90 -94.40
N GLY A 924 45.25 -2.76 -93.59
CA GLY A 924 46.42 -2.42 -92.77
C GLY A 924 47.75 -2.29 -93.55
N GLU A 925 48.71 -1.57 -92.95
CA GLU A 925 50.08 -1.46 -93.47
C GLU A 925 50.86 -2.78 -93.33
N VAL A 926 51.67 -3.12 -94.34
CA VAL A 926 52.41 -4.39 -94.42
C VAL A 926 53.81 -4.20 -93.85
N SER A 927 54.15 -4.88 -92.76
CA SER A 927 55.56 -5.07 -92.37
C SER A 927 56.19 -6.17 -93.23
N ARG A 928 57.38 -5.88 -93.76
CA ARG A 928 58.01 -6.64 -94.86
C ARG A 928 58.60 -7.96 -94.37
N GLU A 929 57.99 -9.06 -94.80
CA GLU A 929 58.68 -10.34 -94.95
C GLU A 929 58.27 -11.00 -96.27
N ASN A 930 59.24 -11.55 -96.99
CA ASN A 930 59.07 -12.02 -98.37
C ASN A 930 58.32 -13.37 -98.38
N LEU A 931 56.99 -13.33 -98.47
CA LEU A 931 56.07 -14.48 -98.34
C LEU A 931 56.14 -15.51 -99.49
N GLY A 932 57.14 -15.43 -100.39
CA GLY A 932 57.24 -16.27 -101.58
C GLY A 932 56.12 -16.03 -102.61
N THR A 933 56.14 -16.76 -103.73
CA THR A 933 55.16 -16.61 -104.83
C THR A 933 53.72 -16.91 -104.40
N TRP A 934 53.53 -18.01 -103.65
CA TRP A 934 52.20 -18.42 -103.18
C TRP A 934 51.68 -17.55 -102.03
N GLY A 935 52.55 -17.09 -101.11
CA GLY A 935 52.13 -16.22 -100.01
C GLY A 935 51.84 -14.77 -100.46
N ASN A 936 52.58 -14.22 -101.43
CA ASN A 936 52.23 -12.94 -102.04
C ASN A 936 50.91 -13.00 -102.82
N MET A 937 50.61 -14.13 -103.46
CA MET A 937 49.34 -14.36 -104.15
C MET A 937 48.17 -14.47 -103.16
N ALA A 938 48.35 -15.20 -102.05
CA ALA A 938 47.38 -15.28 -100.96
C ALA A 938 47.13 -13.90 -100.30
N PHE A 939 48.18 -13.10 -100.08
CA PHE A 939 48.06 -11.77 -99.49
C PHE A 939 47.38 -10.76 -100.43
N GLN A 940 47.69 -10.78 -101.74
CA GLN A 940 46.95 -9.95 -102.71
C GLN A 940 45.48 -10.35 -102.82
N ALA A 941 45.14 -11.61 -102.61
CA ALA A 941 43.74 -12.06 -102.55
C ALA A 941 43.02 -11.51 -101.31
N LEU A 942 43.72 -11.33 -100.17
CA LEU A 942 43.14 -10.80 -98.93
C LEU A 942 42.86 -9.27 -98.96
N LYS A 943 43.42 -8.52 -99.91
CA LYS A 943 43.14 -7.08 -100.06
C LYS A 943 41.70 -6.79 -100.48
N SER A 944 41.02 -7.72 -101.16
CA SER A 944 39.64 -7.57 -101.62
C SER A 944 39.10 -8.93 -102.04
N LEU A 945 38.19 -9.49 -101.24
CA LEU A 945 37.72 -10.86 -101.39
C LEU A 945 36.22 -10.97 -101.16
N ASP A 946 35.51 -11.56 -102.13
CA ASP A 946 34.10 -11.90 -101.98
C ASP A 946 33.99 -13.37 -101.52
N TYR A 947 33.19 -13.60 -100.49
CA TYR A 947 32.95 -14.92 -99.93
C TYR A 947 31.48 -15.32 -100.04
N ARG A 948 31.20 -16.64 -100.14
CA ARG A 948 29.82 -17.16 -100.04
C ARG A 948 29.49 -17.63 -98.64
N ASN A 949 30.41 -18.36 -98.00
CA ASN A 949 30.31 -18.70 -96.59
C ASN A 949 31.60 -18.27 -95.89
N LEU A 950 31.44 -17.61 -94.75
CA LEU A 950 32.53 -17.20 -93.87
C LEU A 950 32.21 -17.73 -92.48
N ALA A 951 33.22 -18.34 -91.84
CA ALA A 951 33.17 -18.74 -90.44
C ALA A 951 34.36 -18.14 -89.70
N ILE A 952 34.12 -17.44 -88.59
CA ILE A 952 35.13 -16.87 -87.70
C ILE A 952 35.08 -17.69 -86.41
N ARG A 953 36.20 -18.27 -86.00
CA ARG A 953 36.35 -18.89 -84.69
C ARG A 953 37.23 -18.04 -83.81
N MET A 954 36.79 -17.79 -82.58
CA MET A 954 37.45 -16.86 -81.66
C MET A 954 37.76 -17.57 -80.35
N ASN A 955 39.00 -17.43 -79.88
CA ASN A 955 39.46 -17.96 -78.59
C ASN A 955 40.44 -16.98 -77.94
N GLY A 956 40.33 -16.77 -76.63
CA GLY A 956 41.29 -15.97 -75.88
C GLY A 956 40.66 -14.98 -74.90
N PRO A 957 41.47 -14.34 -74.03
CA PRO A 957 41.02 -13.33 -73.08
C PRO A 957 40.43 -12.09 -73.77
N LEU A 958 39.37 -11.52 -73.18
CA LEU A 958 38.69 -10.32 -73.69
C LEU A 958 39.55 -9.05 -73.64
N ALA A 959 40.49 -9.00 -72.68
CA ALA A 959 41.40 -7.88 -72.48
C ALA A 959 42.85 -8.20 -72.89
N GLY A 960 43.09 -9.28 -73.65
CA GLY A 960 44.44 -9.74 -74.00
C GLY A 960 44.58 -10.15 -75.47
N GLU A 961 45.52 -11.06 -75.75
CA GLU A 961 45.73 -11.60 -77.10
C GLU A 961 44.63 -12.59 -77.49
N MET A 962 43.92 -12.30 -78.58
CA MET A 962 42.85 -13.15 -79.10
C MET A 962 43.33 -13.90 -80.35
N ILE A 963 43.07 -15.20 -80.38
CA ILE A 963 43.31 -16.08 -81.52
C ILE A 963 42.00 -16.16 -82.32
N THR A 964 42.05 -15.65 -83.54
CA THR A 964 40.90 -15.63 -84.46
C THR A 964 41.22 -16.46 -85.70
N ASP A 965 40.54 -17.58 -85.86
CA ASP A 965 40.64 -18.50 -87.01
C ASP A 965 39.49 -18.22 -87.98
N ILE A 966 39.79 -17.63 -89.14
CA ILE A 966 38.81 -17.29 -90.18
C ILE A 966 38.89 -18.31 -91.31
N GLY A 967 37.78 -19.00 -91.57
CA GLY A 967 37.61 -19.93 -92.68
C GLY A 967 36.72 -19.35 -93.77
N PHE A 968 37.21 -19.33 -95.01
CA PHE A 968 36.48 -18.87 -96.19
C PHE A 968 36.16 -20.02 -97.14
N SER A 969 34.97 -20.02 -97.75
CA SER A 969 34.63 -20.96 -98.82
C SER A 969 33.74 -20.32 -99.90
N GLY A 970 33.85 -20.82 -101.13
CA GLY A 970 33.12 -20.28 -102.29
C GLY A 970 33.65 -18.93 -102.76
N LEU A 971 34.97 -18.80 -102.81
CA LEU A 971 35.71 -17.57 -103.05
C LEU A 971 35.63 -17.07 -104.50
N SER A 972 35.43 -15.75 -104.67
CA SER A 972 35.64 -15.05 -105.94
C SER A 972 36.42 -13.76 -105.73
N GLN A 973 37.21 -13.36 -106.75
CA GLN A 973 37.92 -12.07 -106.72
C GLN A 973 36.91 -10.92 -106.82
N GLY A 974 36.98 -9.98 -105.87
CA GLY A 974 36.16 -8.77 -105.85
C GLY A 974 36.57 -7.75 -106.92
N GLN A 975 35.72 -6.74 -107.16
CA GLN A 975 35.99 -5.73 -108.19
C GLN A 975 37.29 -4.95 -107.90
N GLY A 976 38.28 -5.05 -108.79
CA GLY A 976 39.53 -4.26 -108.74
C GLY A 976 40.85 -5.05 -108.80
N THR A 977 40.84 -6.38 -108.89
CA THR A 977 42.06 -7.21 -108.95
C THR A 977 42.44 -7.66 -110.37
N LYS A 978 43.76 -7.77 -110.68
CA LYS A 978 44.27 -8.19 -112.00
C LYS A 978 44.08 -9.70 -112.21
N SER A 979 43.08 -10.12 -112.99
CA SER A 979 42.82 -11.54 -113.30
C SER A 979 43.71 -12.05 -114.45
N ASN A 980 44.46 -13.14 -114.26
CA ASN A 980 45.19 -13.85 -115.33
C ASN A 980 44.51 -15.18 -115.70
N PHE A 981 44.78 -15.73 -116.90
CA PHE A 981 44.17 -16.97 -117.42
C PHE A 981 44.25 -18.18 -116.46
N LEU A 982 45.37 -18.35 -115.74
CA LEU A 982 45.55 -19.40 -114.74
C LEU A 982 44.55 -19.26 -113.56
N ILE A 983 44.24 -18.02 -113.16
CA ILE A 983 43.38 -17.73 -111.99
C ILE A 983 41.91 -18.07 -112.28
N ARG A 984 41.44 -17.93 -113.54
CA ARG A 984 40.07 -18.29 -113.94
C ARG A 984 39.79 -19.80 -113.93
N ARG A 985 40.81 -20.65 -114.12
CA ARG A 985 40.69 -22.13 -113.96
C ARG A 985 40.79 -22.55 -112.50
N LEU A 986 41.62 -21.87 -111.70
CA LEU A 986 41.73 -22.08 -110.25
C LEU A 986 40.46 -21.63 -109.49
N ALA A 987 39.74 -20.62 -109.98
CA ALA A 987 38.46 -20.17 -109.41
C ALA A 987 37.29 -21.19 -109.51
N LYS A 988 37.47 -22.29 -110.26
CA LYS A 988 36.49 -23.41 -110.32
C LYS A 988 36.81 -24.53 -109.33
N LEU A 989 37.94 -24.47 -108.64
CA LEU A 989 38.30 -25.43 -107.58
C LEU A 989 37.71 -24.93 -106.26
N PRO A 990 37.27 -25.84 -105.37
CA PRO A 990 36.81 -25.47 -104.03
C PRO A 990 38.02 -25.02 -103.19
N LEU A 991 38.44 -23.77 -103.35
CA LEU A 991 39.48 -23.16 -102.55
C LEU A 991 38.90 -22.82 -101.17
N VAL A 992 39.56 -23.33 -100.14
CA VAL A 992 39.30 -22.98 -98.75
C VAL A 992 40.51 -22.20 -98.25
N PHE A 993 40.28 -20.99 -97.76
CA PHE A 993 41.30 -20.20 -97.08
C PHE A 993 41.06 -20.29 -95.58
N ASN A 994 42.10 -20.62 -94.82
CA ASN A 994 42.07 -20.58 -93.37
C ASN A 994 43.13 -19.57 -92.93
N VAL A 995 42.72 -18.52 -92.24
CA VAL A 995 43.59 -17.45 -91.76
C VAL A 995 43.54 -17.46 -90.24
N ARG A 996 44.69 -17.64 -89.59
CA ARG A 996 44.84 -17.48 -88.15
C ARG A 996 45.45 -16.11 -87.87
N ILE A 997 44.72 -15.29 -87.12
CA ILE A 997 45.18 -13.98 -86.65
C ILE A 997 45.44 -14.09 -85.16
N ASN A 998 46.67 -13.81 -84.74
CA ASN A 998 47.03 -13.61 -83.35
C ASN A 998 47.31 -12.11 -83.17
N ALA A 999 46.44 -11.40 -82.45
CA ALA A 999 46.61 -9.97 -82.22
C ALA A 999 46.33 -9.61 -80.75
N PRO A 1000 47.12 -8.72 -80.15
CA PRO A 1000 46.79 -8.11 -78.87
C PRO A 1000 45.60 -7.18 -79.09
N PHE A 1001 44.45 -7.51 -78.51
CA PHE A 1001 43.19 -6.84 -78.82
C PHE A 1001 43.12 -5.41 -78.25
N ARG A 1002 44.08 -4.99 -77.40
CA ARG A 1002 44.43 -3.58 -77.10
C ARG A 1002 45.68 -3.53 -76.21
N GLN A 1003 46.74 -2.81 -76.61
CA GLN A 1003 47.96 -2.63 -75.79
C GLN A 1003 48.29 -1.15 -75.51
N LEU A 1004 47.27 -0.28 -75.39
CA LEU A 1004 47.48 1.17 -75.18
C LEU A 1004 46.63 1.83 -74.08
N LEU A 1005 45.98 1.09 -73.18
CA LEU A 1005 45.16 1.68 -72.10
C LEU A 1005 45.61 1.36 -70.67
N ASP A 1006 46.64 0.51 -70.48
CA ASP A 1006 47.09 0.10 -69.14
C ASP A 1006 47.99 1.12 -68.42
N SER A 1007 48.51 2.14 -69.10
CA SER A 1007 49.48 3.06 -68.50
C SER A 1007 48.88 4.27 -67.77
N VAL A 1008 47.55 4.41 -67.72
CA VAL A 1008 46.87 5.57 -67.07
C VAL A 1008 46.04 5.18 -65.84
N GLN A 1009 45.73 3.89 -65.66
CA GLN A 1009 44.92 3.42 -64.52
C GLN A 1009 45.75 3.12 -63.25
N SER A 1010 47.08 3.14 -63.31
CA SER A 1010 47.96 2.93 -62.14
C SER A 1010 48.14 4.17 -61.26
N TRP A 1011 47.58 5.32 -61.65
CA TRP A 1011 47.73 6.60 -60.93
C TRP A 1011 46.62 6.92 -59.94
N TYR A 1012 45.50 6.18 -59.92
CA TYR A 1012 44.31 6.57 -59.16
C TYR A 1012 44.04 5.83 -57.83
N ASP A 1013 44.79 4.79 -57.45
CA ASP A 1013 44.63 4.23 -56.11
C ASP A 1013 45.85 3.45 -55.57
N PRO A 1014 46.63 4.00 -54.61
CA PRO A 1014 47.71 3.28 -53.93
C PRO A 1014 47.22 2.10 -53.06
N ARG A 1015 45.90 1.92 -52.83
CA ARG A 1015 45.36 0.80 -52.04
C ARG A 1015 45.47 -0.56 -52.72
N ARG A 1016 45.46 -0.62 -54.06
CA ARG A 1016 45.65 -1.90 -54.79
C ARG A 1016 47.06 -2.50 -54.59
N LEU A 1017 48.06 -1.66 -54.32
CA LEU A 1017 49.41 -2.12 -53.95
C LEU A 1017 49.46 -2.70 -52.53
N ILE A 1018 48.55 -2.26 -51.64
CA ILE A 1018 48.41 -2.77 -50.28
C ILE A 1018 47.63 -4.09 -50.30
N GLU A 1019 46.51 -4.19 -51.02
CA GLU A 1019 45.72 -5.43 -51.16
C GLU A 1019 46.50 -6.58 -51.81
N ARG A 1020 47.35 -6.29 -52.79
CA ARG A 1020 48.20 -7.32 -53.43
C ARG A 1020 49.26 -7.89 -52.50
N ASN A 1021 49.71 -7.09 -51.51
CA ASN A 1021 50.73 -7.49 -50.54
C ASN A 1021 50.15 -7.86 -49.16
N LEU A 1022 48.84 -7.68 -48.95
CA LEU A 1022 48.15 -7.98 -47.70
C LEU A 1022 48.19 -9.48 -47.35
N PRO A 1023 48.05 -10.43 -48.30
CA PRO A 1023 48.23 -11.86 -48.01
C PRO A 1023 49.64 -12.17 -47.51
N ALA A 1024 50.67 -11.57 -48.12
CA ALA A 1024 52.07 -11.74 -47.71
C ALA A 1024 52.34 -11.13 -46.33
N LEU A 1025 51.76 -9.96 -46.03
CA LEU A 1025 51.86 -9.31 -44.72
C LEU A 1025 51.09 -10.06 -43.62
N ILE A 1026 49.92 -10.64 -43.94
CA ILE A 1026 49.15 -11.51 -43.03
C ILE A 1026 49.89 -12.84 -42.79
N GLU A 1027 50.55 -13.40 -43.80
CA GLU A 1027 51.41 -14.59 -43.63
C GLU A 1027 52.67 -14.29 -42.82
N GLU A 1028 53.29 -13.11 -42.99
CA GLU A 1028 54.42 -12.68 -42.14
C GLU A 1028 53.98 -12.40 -40.70
N GLN A 1029 52.80 -11.80 -40.51
CA GLN A 1029 52.25 -11.53 -39.17
C GLN A 1029 51.77 -12.82 -38.46
N LYS A 1030 51.25 -13.80 -39.21
CA LYS A 1030 50.98 -15.16 -38.71
C LYS A 1030 52.26 -15.89 -38.35
N ARG A 1031 53.31 -15.82 -39.18
CA ARG A 1031 54.64 -16.38 -38.85
C ARG A 1031 55.24 -15.73 -37.60
N ALA A 1032 55.01 -14.43 -37.39
CA ALA A 1032 55.46 -13.71 -36.19
C ALA A 1032 54.60 -14.01 -34.92
N GLN A 1033 53.33 -14.41 -35.08
CA GLN A 1033 52.44 -14.80 -33.98
C GLN A 1033 52.56 -16.29 -33.61
N GLU A 1034 52.90 -17.16 -34.57
CA GLU A 1034 53.16 -18.60 -34.35
C GLU A 1034 54.54 -18.85 -33.70
N ALA A 1035 55.49 -17.93 -33.89
CA ALA A 1035 56.73 -17.87 -33.12
C ALA A 1035 56.49 -17.19 -31.75
N GLY A 1036 55.89 -17.90 -30.80
CA GLY A 1036 55.67 -17.42 -29.43
C GLY A 1036 56.95 -16.98 -28.68
N PRO A 1037 56.84 -16.33 -27.50
CA PRO A 1037 57.84 -15.41 -26.92
C PRO A 1037 59.19 -15.98 -26.42
N ASN A 1038 59.64 -17.17 -26.86
CA ASN A 1038 60.78 -17.86 -26.26
C ASN A 1038 61.98 -18.12 -27.22
N ALA A 1039 62.14 -17.33 -28.28
CA ALA A 1039 63.32 -17.41 -29.17
C ALA A 1039 64.15 -16.11 -29.24
N LEU A 1040 64.21 -15.33 -28.16
CA LEU A 1040 65.12 -14.20 -28.01
C LEU A 1040 66.21 -14.49 -26.95
N GLN A 1041 67.01 -15.52 -27.21
CA GLN A 1041 68.36 -15.64 -26.63
C GLN A 1041 69.32 -16.19 -27.69
N SER A 1042 69.72 -15.33 -28.62
CA SER A 1042 71.01 -15.47 -29.30
C SER A 1042 71.49 -14.08 -29.71
N THR A 1043 72.48 -13.61 -28.96
CA THR A 1043 73.35 -12.47 -29.25
C THR A 1043 73.93 -12.55 -30.67
N VAL A 1044 73.71 -11.53 -31.51
CA VAL A 1044 74.62 -11.17 -32.61
C VAL A 1044 74.61 -9.64 -32.81
N GLN A 1045 75.82 -9.09 -32.90
CA GLN A 1045 76.21 -7.68 -33.08
C GLN A 1045 75.60 -6.98 -34.31
N PRO A 1046 75.54 -5.64 -34.32
CA PRO A 1046 75.35 -4.88 -35.54
C PRO A 1046 76.67 -4.77 -36.33
N ALA A 1047 76.64 -5.08 -37.61
CA ALA A 1047 77.66 -4.65 -38.57
C ALA A 1047 77.00 -3.90 -39.73
N GLU A 1048 77.40 -2.62 -39.82
CA GLU A 1048 77.60 -1.79 -41.00
C GLU A 1048 76.52 -1.64 -42.09
N SER A 1049 76.12 -0.36 -42.20
CA SER A 1049 75.71 0.35 -43.41
C SER A 1049 76.56 0.04 -44.65
N THR A 1050 75.93 -0.14 -45.82
CA THR A 1050 76.33 0.55 -47.08
C THR A 1050 75.32 0.38 -48.23
N THR A 1051 74.99 1.54 -48.81
CA THR A 1051 74.70 1.90 -50.22
C THR A 1051 73.83 1.06 -51.17
N ARG A 1052 72.82 1.79 -51.70
CA ARG A 1052 72.08 1.61 -52.96
C ARG A 1052 72.95 1.19 -54.16
N PRO A 1053 72.33 0.54 -55.17
CA PRO A 1053 71.92 1.27 -56.39
C PRO A 1053 70.43 1.54 -56.48
#